data_AF-A0A7C9N502-F1
#
_entry.id   AF-A0A7C9N502-F1
#
_cell.length_a   1.000
_cell.length_b   1.000
_cell.length_c   1.000
_cell.angle_alpha   90.00
_cell.angle_beta   90.00
_cell.angle_gamma   90.00
#
_symmetry.space_group_name_H-M   'P 1'
#
loop_
_entity.id
_entity.type
_entity.pdbx_description
1 polymer ?
#
loop_
_entity_poly.entity_id
_entity_poly.type
_entity_poly.pdbx_seq_one_letter_code
_entity_poly.pdbx_strand_id
1 'polypeptide(L)'
;MRRLQAALTGLLVVAAVLVAPPAHAATVKVTVHLYRVVEISCDEGEGEACGNDYYPKFKIGNEELYDGKDDFCCAHGGDFRTNWIHSADVDTSQNPVDIHMELWDQDDLSADDAIDWGAPGDHVDLKFDLNTCRFTGSGLTAQQGAGVTSLAGESEQSAVDSARGYFTITTPDCLEKAKTTDGDGDGLMDVWEAPGRGLDADGDGTVDLPLGDMGALPYRKDLFVEADHMKDAAPVAGAITDVVNAFAAAPVDQYEPGKYRGVNLHVLSGEEVPRIDVVKFHDPGTGDLDDFNDLKSGKPDLPCDGHFGTAADRASPNCANILNARRQVYRYMIFGHQYEADPDSSGQAEIDEVTLEGGNDFIVTVATWDFDDDAERRVIEGSTFMHELGHTLSLGHGGGDHVNCKPNYLSVMSYVFQFPRRDPNRPLDYSSAAKGTAFGVPLKETELDENKRLHATANPARKMIWGLNGKWRLDDANDQALDWNDDKTLETDADADINWIDSIGDPGKGCNIQEKTELKGHDDWAGIQYNPRLHVGFFADGLRRNLPVELTETDYKAMAQQADLKLAKTADRATATGGDTISYTVGVTDLGPGPAKAIEVTDTLPDGTVQRRTLPDLAAGATTTTPFSYQVPCEVTDGTVITNTATVTGTDAEGVPDPSRTDNTASVETTARAPKLTVAQTATPSVRAGEAITYTITYANAGGDAASNVAVTATLPKDVYYSTPLDLGAGPKPATVTLNADGTRTLTWNPGDLAADSGDRAIVFTARPTLLALQGAVFTATVSVAYKNGSGACVFAPVTASSSTTVTVVAPGRNPMVRALWALRDDLRTAEVLARVQATDTRWDGADGSAPDGRLSQQEADAVFFLPVTQPRTLRADLLAALLNTATRRINAGTVVSTPTTRALGLGTVGDTVRYAQTTLAQPPSVPNLVRYAKTGVVLTEVNAGVAERY
;
A
#
# COMPACT_ATOMS: atom_id res chain seq x y z
N MET A 1 -51.94 59.16 -83.31
CA MET A 1 -53.28 59.22 -83.93
C MET A 1 -54.33 59.14 -82.82
N ARG A 2 -55.52 59.73 -83.07
CA ARG A 2 -56.89 59.43 -82.54
C ARG A 2 -57.04 58.20 -81.61
N ARG A 3 -57.91 58.17 -80.58
CA ARG A 3 -59.01 59.09 -80.19
C ARG A 3 -59.59 58.80 -78.77
N LEU A 4 -60.29 59.81 -78.20
CA LEU A 4 -61.09 59.86 -76.94
C LEU A 4 -60.25 59.90 -75.63
N GLN A 5 -60.53 60.67 -74.56
CA GLN A 5 -61.50 61.76 -74.23
C GLN A 5 -62.99 61.38 -74.00
N ALA A 6 -63.76 61.96 -73.04
CA ALA A 6 -63.45 62.77 -71.83
C ALA A 6 -64.72 63.02 -70.96
N ALA A 7 -64.55 63.20 -69.63
CA ALA A 7 -65.37 63.99 -68.70
C ALA A 7 -64.55 64.19 -67.38
N LEU A 8 -64.41 65.35 -66.70
CA LEU A 8 -65.32 66.39 -66.17
C LEU A 8 -66.13 65.95 -64.92
N THR A 9 -66.16 66.65 -63.78
CA THR A 9 -65.39 67.84 -63.29
C THR A 9 -65.54 68.04 -61.77
N GLY A 10 -64.61 68.79 -61.13
CA GLY A 10 -64.78 69.41 -59.80
C GLY A 10 -64.04 68.70 -58.65
N LEU A 11 -63.51 69.38 -57.62
CA LEU A 11 -63.39 70.84 -57.36
C LEU A 11 -62.10 71.10 -56.54
N LEU A 12 -61.64 72.36 -56.45
CA LEU A 12 -60.52 72.77 -55.58
C LEU A 12 -60.88 72.63 -54.09
N VAL A 13 -59.88 72.40 -53.22
CA VAL A 13 -59.36 73.40 -52.24
C VAL A 13 -58.23 72.81 -51.36
N VAL A 14 -57.16 73.61 -51.18
CA VAL A 14 -56.07 73.51 -50.17
C VAL A 14 -55.28 72.20 -50.05
N ALA A 15 -53.96 72.30 -50.21
CA ALA A 15 -53.01 71.28 -49.76
C ALA A 15 -52.75 71.41 -48.25
N ALA A 16 -53.04 70.36 -47.50
CA ALA A 16 -52.41 70.13 -46.20
C ALA A 16 -51.19 69.22 -46.41
N VAL A 17 -50.06 69.56 -45.79
CA VAL A 17 -48.87 68.69 -45.82
C VAL A 17 -49.09 67.55 -44.85
N LEU A 18 -49.62 66.44 -45.36
CA LEU A 18 -49.54 65.15 -44.69
C LEU A 18 -48.10 64.66 -44.79
N VAL A 19 -47.32 64.96 -43.76
CA VAL A 19 -46.11 64.19 -43.44
C VAL A 19 -46.57 62.76 -43.21
N ALA A 20 -46.18 61.83 -44.08
CA ALA A 20 -46.34 60.42 -43.77
C ALA A 20 -45.53 60.12 -42.49
N PRO A 21 -46.07 59.36 -41.52
CA PRO A 21 -45.25 58.87 -40.43
C PRO A 21 -44.06 58.08 -41.01
N PRO A 22 -42.91 58.01 -40.31
CA PRO A 22 -41.87 57.07 -40.71
C PRO A 22 -42.49 55.67 -40.82
N ALA A 23 -41.95 54.83 -41.71
CA ALA A 23 -42.30 53.43 -41.70
C ALA A 23 -42.02 52.89 -40.28
N HIS A 24 -43.03 52.32 -39.63
CA HIS A 24 -42.80 51.59 -38.39
C HIS A 24 -41.74 50.54 -38.68
N ALA A 25 -40.66 50.55 -37.90
CA ALA A 25 -39.72 49.45 -37.93
C ALA A 25 -40.45 48.16 -37.58
N ALA A 26 -40.07 47.06 -38.22
CA ALA A 26 -40.66 45.76 -37.88
C ALA A 26 -40.26 45.43 -36.44
N THR A 27 -41.24 45.15 -35.59
CA THR A 27 -41.01 44.61 -34.25
C THR A 27 -41.14 43.09 -34.28
N VAL A 28 -40.37 42.42 -33.43
CA VAL A 28 -40.45 40.98 -33.20
C VAL A 28 -40.57 40.74 -31.71
N LYS A 29 -41.47 39.83 -31.30
CA LYS A 29 -41.53 39.40 -29.91
C LYS A 29 -40.28 38.58 -29.59
N VAL A 30 -39.53 39.03 -28.60
CA VAL A 30 -38.46 38.28 -27.93
C VAL A 30 -38.99 37.85 -26.58
N THR A 31 -38.90 36.56 -26.29
CA THR A 31 -39.36 35.92 -25.06
C THR A 31 -38.16 35.34 -24.34
N VAL A 32 -38.00 35.65 -23.05
CA VAL A 32 -36.99 35.04 -22.17
C VAL A 32 -37.73 34.21 -21.12
N HIS A 33 -37.31 32.96 -20.92
CA HIS A 33 -37.88 32.07 -19.90
C HIS A 33 -36.76 31.43 -19.10
N LEU A 34 -36.53 31.90 -17.87
CA LEU A 34 -35.69 31.20 -16.89
C LEU A 34 -36.56 30.07 -16.30
N TYR A 35 -36.23 28.81 -16.62
CA TYR A 35 -37.12 27.66 -16.46
C TYR A 35 -36.66 26.61 -15.43
N ARG A 36 -35.41 26.69 -14.99
CA ARG A 36 -34.90 25.93 -13.84
C ARG A 36 -33.77 26.71 -13.18
N VAL A 37 -33.69 26.64 -11.85
CA VAL A 37 -32.55 27.13 -11.07
C VAL A 37 -32.10 26.02 -10.12
N VAL A 38 -30.78 25.93 -9.92
CA VAL A 38 -30.12 24.98 -9.02
C VAL A 38 -29.18 25.76 -8.11
N GLU A 39 -29.33 25.60 -6.81
CA GLU A 39 -28.47 26.19 -5.78
C GLU A 39 -27.10 25.52 -5.77
N ILE A 40 -26.02 26.31 -5.64
CA ILE A 40 -24.64 25.82 -5.57
C ILE A 40 -24.07 25.99 -4.16
N SER A 41 -24.34 27.14 -3.53
CA SER A 41 -23.94 27.45 -2.16
C SER A 41 -24.89 28.51 -1.58
N CYS A 42 -25.05 28.53 -0.27
CA CYS A 42 -25.97 29.39 0.47
C CYS A 42 -25.21 30.09 1.61
N ASP A 43 -25.47 31.38 1.82
CA ASP A 43 -24.91 32.18 2.93
C ASP A 43 -26.00 32.89 3.77
N GLU A 44 -27.15 32.23 3.96
CA GLU A 44 -28.13 32.67 4.98
C GLU A 44 -27.44 32.75 6.36
N GLY A 45 -27.50 33.94 6.98
CA GLY A 45 -26.62 34.34 8.09
C GLY A 45 -26.82 33.58 9.41
N GLU A 46 -25.98 33.87 10.43
CA GLU A 46 -25.97 33.19 11.74
C GLU A 46 -27.34 33.19 12.47
N GLY A 47 -28.22 32.23 12.13
CA GLY A 47 -29.52 32.04 12.76
C GLY A 47 -30.61 31.48 11.84
N GLU A 48 -30.47 31.66 10.53
CA GLU A 48 -31.41 31.17 9.51
C GLU A 48 -31.07 29.75 9.02
N ALA A 49 -31.91 29.21 8.14
CA ALA A 49 -31.85 27.80 7.75
C ALA A 49 -32.48 27.57 6.37
N CYS A 50 -31.66 27.71 5.33
CA CYS A 50 -31.88 27.39 3.91
C CYS A 50 -33.37 27.18 3.55
N GLY A 51 -34.09 28.30 3.45
CA GLY A 51 -35.55 28.37 3.27
C GLY A 51 -35.99 28.79 1.86
N ASN A 52 -35.00 28.94 0.97
CA ASN A 52 -34.94 29.58 -0.34
C ASN A 52 -36.27 29.96 -1.00
N ASP A 53 -36.40 31.22 -1.42
CA ASP A 53 -37.60 31.75 -2.09
C ASP A 53 -37.30 32.80 -3.18
N TYR A 54 -36.32 32.45 -4.01
CA TYR A 54 -35.76 33.22 -5.13
C TYR A 54 -36.76 33.88 -6.10
N TYR A 55 -36.31 34.97 -6.73
CA TYR A 55 -37.00 35.61 -7.85
C TYR A 55 -36.04 36.26 -8.87
N PRO A 56 -36.45 36.44 -10.15
CA PRO A 56 -35.59 37.00 -11.19
C PRO A 56 -35.91 38.47 -11.53
N LYS A 57 -34.95 39.15 -12.17
CA LYS A 57 -35.17 40.44 -12.85
C LYS A 57 -34.70 40.34 -14.31
N PHE A 58 -35.44 40.93 -15.23
CA PHE A 58 -35.23 40.78 -16.67
C PHE A 58 -35.18 42.12 -17.40
N LYS A 59 -34.38 42.21 -18.45
CA LYS A 59 -34.40 43.34 -19.38
C LYS A 59 -34.11 42.89 -20.80
N ILE A 60 -34.94 43.34 -21.75
CA ILE A 60 -34.85 42.96 -23.16
C ILE A 60 -34.73 44.23 -24.01
N GLY A 61 -33.67 44.31 -24.81
CA GLY A 61 -33.33 45.44 -25.66
C GLY A 61 -33.21 46.75 -24.88
N ASN A 62 -34.02 47.74 -25.28
CA ASN A 62 -34.06 49.07 -24.67
C ASN A 62 -35.20 49.25 -23.64
N GLU A 63 -35.76 48.18 -23.09
CA GLU A 63 -36.68 48.27 -21.95
C GLU A 63 -35.98 48.73 -20.66
N GLU A 64 -36.77 49.17 -19.67
CA GLU A 64 -36.32 49.32 -18.29
C GLU A 64 -36.19 47.93 -17.63
N LEU A 65 -35.49 47.82 -16.49
CA LEU A 65 -35.38 46.55 -15.77
C LEU A 65 -36.75 46.17 -15.19
N TYR A 66 -37.29 45.04 -15.63
CA TYR A 66 -38.50 44.43 -15.09
C TYR A 66 -38.13 43.64 -13.83
N ASP A 67 -38.57 44.14 -12.68
CA ASP A 67 -38.42 43.51 -11.38
C ASP A 67 -39.55 42.47 -11.20
N GLY A 68 -39.18 41.19 -11.12
CA GLY A 68 -40.14 40.08 -11.12
C GLY A 68 -40.77 39.75 -9.77
N LYS A 69 -40.37 40.40 -8.67
CA LYS A 69 -40.73 39.99 -7.29
C LYS A 69 -42.22 39.75 -7.09
N ASP A 70 -43.04 40.78 -7.40
CA ASP A 70 -44.49 40.76 -7.19
C ASP A 70 -45.24 39.80 -8.15
N ASP A 71 -44.67 39.48 -9.32
CA ASP A 71 -45.31 38.69 -10.37
C ASP A 71 -44.88 37.21 -10.40
N PHE A 72 -43.76 36.85 -9.75
CA PHE A 72 -43.14 35.51 -9.83
C PHE A 72 -42.92 34.77 -8.49
N CYS A 73 -43.17 35.42 -7.34
CA CYS A 73 -43.03 34.79 -6.03
C CYS A 73 -43.88 33.49 -5.89
N CYS A 74 -43.37 32.41 -5.29
CA CYS A 74 -42.01 32.16 -4.84
C CYS A 74 -41.70 30.66 -5.08
N ALA A 75 -40.44 30.33 -5.39
CA ALA A 75 -40.05 28.98 -5.78
C ALA A 75 -38.99 28.41 -4.83
N HIS A 76 -39.26 27.23 -4.28
CA HIS A 76 -38.57 26.74 -3.08
C HIS A 76 -37.72 25.49 -3.30
N GLY A 77 -36.55 25.46 -2.67
CA GLY A 77 -35.60 24.35 -2.62
C GLY A 77 -34.39 24.51 -3.53
N GLY A 78 -33.35 23.68 -3.33
CA GLY A 78 -32.07 23.80 -4.04
C GLY A 78 -32.02 23.29 -5.50
N ASP A 79 -33.11 22.74 -6.03
CA ASP A 79 -33.27 22.40 -7.46
C ASP A 79 -34.75 22.45 -7.82
N PHE A 80 -35.14 23.41 -8.65
CA PHE A 80 -36.56 23.69 -8.93
C PHE A 80 -36.77 24.22 -10.35
N ARG A 81 -37.95 23.89 -10.90
CA ARG A 81 -38.43 24.41 -12.18
C ARG A 81 -39.28 25.67 -11.98
N THR A 82 -39.21 26.58 -12.94
CA THR A 82 -39.81 27.92 -12.87
C THR A 82 -40.61 28.25 -14.12
N ASN A 83 -41.65 29.07 -13.97
CA ASN A 83 -42.45 29.60 -15.08
C ASN A 83 -42.20 31.10 -15.28
N TRP A 84 -40.95 31.52 -15.09
CA TRP A 84 -40.55 32.93 -15.08
C TRP A 84 -40.28 33.40 -16.51
N ILE A 85 -41.34 33.91 -17.15
CA ILE A 85 -41.34 34.30 -18.57
C ILE A 85 -41.51 35.81 -18.69
N HIS A 86 -40.49 36.50 -19.23
CA HIS A 86 -40.62 37.88 -19.70
C HIS A 86 -40.76 37.94 -21.23
N SER A 87 -41.34 39.00 -21.78
CA SER A 87 -41.58 39.15 -23.22
C SER A 87 -41.68 40.61 -23.67
N ALA A 88 -40.83 40.99 -24.62
CA ALA A 88 -40.76 42.33 -25.19
C ALA A 88 -41.06 42.34 -26.71
N ASP A 89 -41.70 43.39 -27.21
CA ASP A 89 -41.83 43.64 -28.66
C ASP A 89 -40.67 44.52 -29.15
N VAL A 90 -39.58 43.88 -29.58
CA VAL A 90 -38.29 44.52 -29.88
C VAL A 90 -38.23 45.00 -31.33
N ASP A 91 -37.79 46.24 -31.54
CA ASP A 91 -37.50 46.78 -32.87
C ASP A 91 -36.33 46.00 -33.52
N THR A 92 -36.55 45.43 -34.70
CA THR A 92 -35.54 44.61 -35.42
C THR A 92 -34.24 45.35 -35.77
N SER A 93 -34.21 46.69 -35.68
CA SER A 93 -32.96 47.46 -35.79
C SER A 93 -32.06 47.37 -34.55
N GLN A 94 -32.56 46.83 -33.43
CA GLN A 94 -31.79 46.54 -32.21
C GLN A 94 -30.95 45.25 -32.30
N ASN A 95 -30.79 44.66 -33.50
CA ASN A 95 -30.09 43.39 -33.68
C ASN A 95 -28.55 43.52 -33.65
N PRO A 96 -27.79 42.75 -32.84
CA PRO A 96 -28.24 41.77 -31.85
C PRO A 96 -28.73 42.42 -30.55
N VAL A 97 -29.86 41.90 -30.06
CA VAL A 97 -30.64 42.42 -28.95
C VAL A 97 -29.91 42.18 -27.63
N ASP A 98 -29.75 43.23 -26.83
CA ASP A 98 -29.31 43.13 -25.43
C ASP A 98 -30.32 42.31 -24.61
N ILE A 99 -29.86 41.29 -23.90
CA ILE A 99 -30.64 40.56 -22.90
C ILE A 99 -29.82 40.61 -21.61
N HIS A 100 -30.46 41.05 -20.53
CA HIS A 100 -29.84 41.17 -19.22
C HIS A 100 -30.76 40.51 -18.18
N MET A 101 -30.17 39.72 -17.29
CA MET A 101 -30.89 38.92 -16.30
C MET A 101 -30.16 38.95 -14.95
N GLU A 102 -30.91 39.11 -13.86
CA GLU A 102 -30.43 39.03 -12.48
C GLU A 102 -31.23 37.95 -11.74
N LEU A 103 -30.64 37.32 -10.73
CA LEU A 103 -31.31 36.39 -9.80
C LEU A 103 -31.10 36.93 -8.39
N TRP A 104 -32.16 36.94 -7.58
CA TRP A 104 -32.17 37.51 -6.24
C TRP A 104 -32.76 36.52 -5.25
N ASP A 105 -32.23 36.49 -4.03
CA ASP A 105 -32.89 35.83 -2.90
C ASP A 105 -33.89 36.78 -2.22
N GLN A 106 -34.74 36.25 -1.34
CA GLN A 106 -35.87 36.99 -0.76
C GLN A 106 -35.91 36.96 0.78
N ASP A 107 -34.75 37.08 1.43
CA ASP A 107 -34.51 37.32 2.86
C ASP A 107 -35.76 37.60 3.74
N ASP A 108 -36.21 36.59 4.48
CA ASP A 108 -37.38 36.73 5.37
C ASP A 108 -37.05 37.59 6.62
N LEU A 109 -35.76 37.69 7.05
CA LEU A 109 -35.31 38.54 8.17
C LEU A 109 -34.28 39.64 7.83
N SER A 110 -33.54 39.55 6.72
CA SER A 110 -32.60 40.59 6.25
C SER A 110 -33.19 41.48 5.13
N ALA A 111 -32.60 41.53 3.94
CA ALA A 111 -33.11 42.34 2.82
C ALA A 111 -32.48 41.92 1.50
N ASP A 112 -33.32 41.49 0.54
CA ASP A 112 -32.99 41.01 -0.80
C ASP A 112 -31.62 41.47 -1.33
N ASP A 113 -30.71 40.53 -1.59
CA ASP A 113 -29.55 40.76 -2.43
C ASP A 113 -29.46 39.77 -3.61
N ALA A 114 -28.40 39.93 -4.41
CA ALA A 114 -28.31 39.40 -5.76
C ALA A 114 -27.29 38.27 -5.84
N ILE A 115 -27.74 37.12 -6.32
CA ILE A 115 -27.03 35.84 -6.23
C ILE A 115 -25.95 35.75 -7.30
N ASP A 116 -24.76 35.30 -6.93
CA ASP A 116 -23.68 35.03 -7.89
C ASP A 116 -24.06 33.85 -8.80
N TRP A 117 -24.47 34.14 -10.04
CA TRP A 117 -24.81 33.13 -11.06
C TRP A 117 -24.24 33.43 -12.46
N GLY A 118 -23.45 34.49 -12.62
CA GLY A 118 -22.93 34.92 -13.93
C GLY A 118 -21.55 35.57 -13.88
N ALA A 119 -20.50 34.79 -14.16
CA ALA A 119 -19.11 35.25 -14.25
C ALA A 119 -18.88 36.57 -15.05
N PRO A 120 -18.50 37.71 -14.41
CA PRO A 120 -18.13 37.90 -13.00
C PRO A 120 -19.18 38.68 -12.17
N GLY A 121 -20.06 37.97 -11.46
CA GLY A 121 -21.03 38.55 -10.53
C GLY A 121 -22.44 37.96 -10.55
N ASP A 122 -23.37 38.86 -10.25
CA ASP A 122 -24.79 38.71 -9.93
C ASP A 122 -25.74 38.69 -11.16
N HIS A 123 -25.20 38.88 -12.37
CA HIS A 123 -26.00 39.11 -13.58
C HIS A 123 -25.41 38.47 -14.84
N VAL A 124 -26.28 38.28 -15.83
CA VAL A 124 -25.97 37.62 -17.11
C VAL A 124 -26.29 38.58 -18.27
N ASP A 125 -25.23 39.08 -18.92
CA ASP A 125 -25.28 40.06 -20.02
C ASP A 125 -25.03 39.41 -21.39
N LEU A 126 -26.05 39.40 -22.26
CA LEU A 126 -26.07 38.69 -23.54
C LEU A 126 -26.46 39.58 -24.73
N LYS A 127 -26.05 39.16 -25.93
CA LYS A 127 -26.37 39.74 -27.24
C LYS A 127 -26.99 38.68 -28.15
N PHE A 128 -28.31 38.74 -28.36
CA PHE A 128 -29.09 37.76 -29.13
C PHE A 128 -29.36 38.24 -30.57
N ASP A 129 -28.82 37.54 -31.58
CA ASP A 129 -29.06 37.81 -33.00
C ASP A 129 -30.35 37.15 -33.49
N LEU A 130 -31.35 37.99 -33.78
CA LEU A 130 -32.66 37.66 -34.33
C LEU A 130 -32.59 36.88 -35.66
N ASN A 131 -31.54 37.06 -36.46
CA ASN A 131 -31.41 36.39 -37.75
C ASN A 131 -30.84 34.98 -37.59
N THR A 132 -29.75 34.83 -36.84
CA THR A 132 -29.04 33.55 -36.68
C THR A 132 -29.49 32.71 -35.49
N CYS A 133 -30.33 33.28 -34.61
CA CYS A 133 -30.79 32.66 -33.35
C CYS A 133 -29.59 32.26 -32.48
N ARG A 134 -28.64 33.19 -32.33
CA ARG A 134 -27.39 33.03 -31.56
C ARG A 134 -27.34 34.05 -30.46
N PHE A 135 -26.96 33.66 -29.26
CA PHE A 135 -26.50 34.63 -28.26
C PHE A 135 -25.00 34.50 -27.96
N THR A 136 -24.44 35.60 -27.49
CA THR A 136 -23.03 35.76 -27.10
C THR A 136 -22.96 36.69 -25.90
N GLY A 137 -22.08 36.44 -24.95
CA GLY A 137 -21.98 37.24 -23.73
C GLY A 137 -20.89 36.75 -22.78
N SER A 138 -20.79 37.41 -21.63
CA SER A 138 -20.13 36.88 -20.43
C SER A 138 -21.19 36.26 -19.50
N GLY A 139 -20.78 35.74 -18.34
CA GLY A 139 -21.67 35.09 -17.37
C GLY A 139 -21.93 33.61 -17.64
N LEU A 140 -22.32 33.31 -18.88
CA LEU A 140 -22.64 31.98 -19.39
C LEU A 140 -21.64 30.89 -18.98
N THR A 141 -22.13 29.69 -18.71
CA THR A 141 -21.26 28.52 -18.58
C THR A 141 -20.53 28.24 -19.89
N ALA A 142 -19.30 27.77 -19.77
CA ALA A 142 -18.58 27.17 -20.90
C ALA A 142 -19.33 25.95 -21.46
N GLN A 143 -20.21 25.33 -20.66
CA GLN A 143 -21.03 24.19 -21.06
C GLN A 143 -22.03 24.56 -22.16
N GLN A 144 -22.76 25.69 -22.14
CA GLN A 144 -23.80 25.94 -23.17
C GLN A 144 -23.80 27.30 -23.93
N GLY A 145 -23.22 28.40 -23.44
CA GLY A 145 -23.65 29.73 -23.94
C GLY A 145 -22.91 30.40 -25.12
N ALA A 146 -21.63 30.07 -25.40
CA ALA A 146 -20.78 30.98 -26.18
C ALA A 146 -20.82 30.80 -27.72
N GLY A 147 -21.80 31.42 -28.40
CA GLY A 147 -21.74 31.72 -29.85
C GLY A 147 -22.24 30.63 -30.82
N VAL A 148 -22.85 29.58 -30.30
CA VAL A 148 -23.60 28.57 -31.07
C VAL A 148 -24.98 29.15 -31.46
N THR A 149 -25.63 28.58 -32.49
CA THR A 149 -27.10 28.71 -32.61
C THR A 149 -27.70 28.10 -31.35
N SER A 150 -28.60 28.81 -30.66
CA SER A 150 -29.27 28.25 -29.50
C SER A 150 -30.59 28.94 -29.15
N LEU A 151 -31.58 28.13 -28.78
CA LEU A 151 -32.74 28.57 -28.01
C LEU A 151 -32.47 28.59 -26.50
N ALA A 152 -31.53 27.80 -25.98
CA ALA A 152 -31.34 27.51 -24.56
C ALA A 152 -29.93 27.86 -24.05
N GLY A 153 -29.84 28.37 -22.83
CA GLY A 153 -28.58 28.75 -22.18
C GLY A 153 -28.53 28.37 -20.71
N GLU A 154 -27.31 28.24 -20.22
CA GLU A 154 -26.98 27.95 -18.82
C GLU A 154 -25.97 29.00 -18.36
N SER A 155 -26.12 29.46 -17.11
CA SER A 155 -25.18 30.35 -16.44
C SER A 155 -24.92 29.85 -15.02
N GLU A 156 -23.67 29.87 -14.57
CA GLU A 156 -23.28 29.46 -13.22
C GLU A 156 -22.13 30.32 -12.69
N GLN A 157 -22.09 30.52 -11.38
CA GLN A 157 -20.90 30.96 -10.67
C GLN A 157 -20.75 30.11 -9.40
N SER A 158 -19.56 30.12 -8.80
CA SER A 158 -19.32 29.49 -7.49
C SER A 158 -18.75 30.56 -6.56
N ALA A 159 -19.51 30.91 -5.54
CA ALA A 159 -19.19 31.92 -4.55
C ALA A 159 -19.68 31.46 -3.16
N VAL A 160 -20.06 32.38 -2.27
CA VAL A 160 -20.44 32.06 -0.88
C VAL A 160 -21.94 31.77 -0.81
N ASP A 161 -22.76 32.71 -1.28
CA ASP A 161 -24.05 32.43 -1.92
C ASP A 161 -23.82 32.32 -3.45
N SER A 162 -24.46 31.35 -4.12
CA SER A 162 -24.38 31.21 -5.59
C SER A 162 -25.35 30.15 -6.15
N ALA A 163 -25.74 30.34 -7.41
CA ALA A 163 -26.66 29.44 -8.12
C ALA A 163 -26.28 29.22 -9.60
N ARG A 164 -27.01 28.30 -10.25
CA ARG A 164 -27.00 28.02 -11.68
C ARG A 164 -28.40 28.18 -12.26
N GLY A 165 -28.54 28.95 -13.33
CA GLY A 165 -29.81 29.19 -14.02
C GLY A 165 -29.84 28.62 -15.43
N TYR A 166 -30.94 27.94 -15.78
CA TYR A 166 -31.24 27.38 -17.10
C TYR A 166 -32.40 28.17 -17.74
N PHE A 167 -32.15 28.79 -18.91
CA PHE A 167 -33.09 29.69 -19.55
C PHE A 167 -33.23 29.44 -21.06
N THR A 168 -34.32 29.92 -21.67
CA THR A 168 -34.45 30.03 -23.12
C THR A 168 -34.65 31.47 -23.60
N ILE A 169 -34.20 31.76 -24.82
CA ILE A 169 -34.42 33.01 -25.53
C ILE A 169 -35.02 32.68 -26.89
N THR A 170 -36.29 33.06 -27.11
CA THR A 170 -37.05 32.62 -28.28
C THR A 170 -37.73 33.80 -29.00
N THR A 171 -37.93 33.62 -30.31
CA THR A 171 -38.74 34.50 -31.17
C THR A 171 -39.57 33.62 -32.11
N PRO A 172 -40.64 34.12 -32.74
CA PRO A 172 -41.40 33.37 -33.74
C PRO A 172 -40.50 32.77 -34.84
N ASP A 173 -39.62 33.58 -35.44
CA ASP A 173 -38.71 33.16 -36.51
C ASP A 173 -37.66 32.14 -36.03
N CYS A 174 -37.29 32.12 -34.76
CA CYS A 174 -36.39 31.11 -34.20
C CYS A 174 -37.12 29.81 -33.84
N LEU A 175 -38.35 29.90 -33.33
CA LEU A 175 -39.20 28.73 -33.06
C LEU A 175 -39.60 28.00 -34.36
N GLU A 176 -39.83 28.70 -35.47
CA GLU A 176 -40.09 28.06 -36.76
C GLU A 176 -38.85 27.36 -37.36
N LYS A 177 -37.62 27.84 -37.07
CA LYS A 177 -36.37 27.14 -37.45
C LYS A 177 -36.14 25.89 -36.60
N ALA A 178 -36.41 26.00 -35.30
CA ALA A 178 -36.28 24.94 -34.31
C ALA A 178 -37.17 23.71 -34.57
N LYS A 179 -38.23 23.84 -35.38
CA LYS A 179 -39.08 22.71 -35.81
C LYS A 179 -38.38 21.72 -36.76
N THR A 180 -37.27 22.12 -37.38
CA THR A 180 -36.52 21.29 -38.33
C THR A 180 -35.00 21.44 -38.13
N THR A 181 -34.59 21.79 -36.91
CA THR A 181 -33.19 21.85 -36.50
C THR A 181 -33.00 20.84 -35.38
N ASP A 182 -31.88 20.15 -35.42
CA ASP A 182 -31.39 19.16 -34.46
C ASP A 182 -30.04 19.74 -34.02
N GLY A 183 -30.02 20.38 -32.86
CA GLY A 183 -29.00 21.36 -32.47
C GLY A 183 -27.63 20.75 -32.15
N ASP A 184 -27.63 19.51 -31.65
CA ASP A 184 -26.43 18.77 -31.29
C ASP A 184 -26.32 17.35 -31.91
N GLY A 185 -27.37 16.84 -32.57
CA GLY A 185 -27.34 15.58 -33.30
C GLY A 185 -27.89 14.37 -32.53
N ASP A 186 -28.65 14.56 -31.46
CA ASP A 186 -29.28 13.45 -30.72
C ASP A 186 -30.54 12.88 -31.40
N GLY A 187 -31.10 13.58 -32.38
CA GLY A 187 -32.34 13.18 -33.06
C GLY A 187 -33.62 13.69 -32.42
N LEU A 188 -33.55 14.62 -31.48
CA LEU A 188 -34.65 15.50 -31.11
C LEU A 188 -34.57 16.78 -31.96
N MET A 189 -35.66 17.53 -32.03
CA MET A 189 -35.67 18.83 -32.69
C MET A 189 -35.66 19.91 -31.61
N ASP A 190 -34.87 20.98 -31.78
CA ASP A 190 -34.69 22.07 -30.80
C ASP A 190 -36.02 22.59 -30.18
N VAL A 191 -37.13 22.52 -30.93
CA VAL A 191 -38.44 22.97 -30.48
C VAL A 191 -39.14 21.97 -29.56
N TRP A 192 -38.89 20.66 -29.67
CA TRP A 192 -39.51 19.65 -28.82
C TRP A 192 -38.96 19.70 -27.39
N GLU A 193 -37.66 19.97 -27.29
CA GLU A 193 -36.92 20.04 -26.03
C GLU A 193 -37.06 21.41 -25.34
N ALA A 194 -37.63 22.41 -26.02
CA ALA A 194 -37.99 23.67 -25.40
C ALA A 194 -39.16 23.48 -24.40
N PRO A 195 -39.11 24.07 -23.19
CA PRO A 195 -40.19 24.00 -22.21
C PRO A 195 -41.54 24.45 -22.76
N GLY A 196 -42.62 23.74 -22.40
CA GLY A 196 -43.98 24.00 -22.88
C GLY A 196 -44.18 23.90 -24.41
N ARG A 197 -43.30 23.18 -25.13
CA ARG A 197 -43.41 22.98 -26.60
C ARG A 197 -43.59 21.52 -26.97
N GLY A 198 -42.63 20.65 -26.64
CA GLY A 198 -42.75 19.20 -26.85
C GLY A 198 -42.93 18.73 -28.30
N LEU A 199 -43.14 17.42 -28.43
CA LEU A 199 -43.55 16.77 -29.67
C LEU A 199 -45.09 16.74 -29.73
N ASP A 200 -45.63 17.34 -30.79
CA ASP A 200 -47.00 17.18 -31.32
C ASP A 200 -46.88 16.20 -32.49
N ALA A 201 -47.47 15.00 -32.36
CA ALA A 201 -47.19 13.87 -33.26
C ALA A 201 -48.25 13.65 -34.35
N ASP A 202 -49.45 14.24 -34.22
CA ASP A 202 -50.49 14.22 -35.27
C ASP A 202 -50.75 15.59 -35.93
N GLY A 203 -50.28 16.68 -35.30
CA GLY A 203 -50.35 18.04 -35.80
C GLY A 203 -51.62 18.81 -35.41
N ASP A 204 -52.37 18.36 -34.39
CA ASP A 204 -53.60 19.06 -33.94
C ASP A 204 -53.34 20.35 -33.12
N GLY A 205 -52.10 20.54 -32.65
CA GLY A 205 -51.67 21.67 -31.81
C GLY A 205 -51.65 21.37 -30.31
N THR A 206 -51.96 20.14 -29.90
CA THR A 206 -51.76 19.61 -28.54
C THR A 206 -50.37 18.99 -28.42
N VAL A 207 -49.73 19.14 -27.26
CA VAL A 207 -48.44 18.49 -26.98
C VAL A 207 -48.69 17.06 -26.52
N ASP A 208 -48.22 16.08 -27.29
CA ASP A 208 -48.30 14.66 -26.95
C ASP A 208 -47.18 14.22 -26.00
N LEU A 209 -45.98 14.78 -26.15
CA LEU A 209 -44.81 14.43 -25.33
C LEU A 209 -43.96 15.67 -25.00
N PRO A 210 -44.05 16.22 -23.78
CA PRO A 210 -43.44 17.50 -23.41
C PRO A 210 -41.97 17.35 -22.97
N LEU A 211 -41.07 17.03 -23.92
CA LEU A 211 -39.67 16.67 -23.62
C LEU A 211 -38.90 17.71 -22.78
N GLY A 212 -39.04 19.01 -23.07
CA GLY A 212 -38.41 20.06 -22.24
C GLY A 212 -38.91 20.08 -20.79
N ASP A 213 -40.20 19.81 -20.59
CA ASP A 213 -40.81 19.73 -19.25
C ASP A 213 -40.44 18.43 -18.53
N MET A 214 -40.03 17.39 -19.30
CA MET A 214 -39.43 16.16 -18.79
C MET A 214 -37.94 16.33 -18.46
N GLY A 215 -37.23 17.24 -19.14
CA GLY A 215 -35.85 17.64 -18.82
C GLY A 215 -34.87 17.62 -19.99
N ALA A 216 -35.37 17.53 -21.23
CA ALA A 216 -34.56 17.67 -22.43
C ALA A 216 -34.03 19.09 -22.64
N LEU A 217 -32.94 19.24 -23.39
CA LEU A 217 -32.15 20.45 -23.52
C LEU A 217 -31.62 20.61 -24.97
N PRO A 218 -32.13 21.56 -25.78
CA PRO A 218 -31.87 21.72 -27.24
C PRO A 218 -30.42 21.67 -27.78
N TYR A 219 -29.42 21.69 -26.90
CA TYR A 219 -27.98 21.68 -27.20
C TYR A 219 -27.16 20.90 -26.14
N ARG A 220 -27.76 19.90 -25.47
CA ARG A 220 -27.05 18.85 -24.72
C ARG A 220 -27.78 17.51 -24.86
N LYS A 221 -27.35 16.73 -25.86
CA LYS A 221 -27.85 15.41 -26.25
C LYS A 221 -28.60 14.67 -25.17
N ASP A 222 -29.87 14.42 -25.40
CA ASP A 222 -30.72 13.61 -24.58
C ASP A 222 -30.84 12.19 -25.13
N LEU A 223 -31.06 11.22 -24.24
CA LEU A 223 -31.47 9.87 -24.63
C LEU A 223 -32.58 9.42 -23.70
N PHE A 224 -33.70 8.99 -24.26
CA PHE A 224 -34.85 8.53 -23.50
C PHE A 224 -34.93 7.01 -23.52
N VAL A 225 -34.95 6.41 -22.32
CA VAL A 225 -35.16 4.97 -22.12
C VAL A 225 -36.32 4.78 -21.15
N GLU A 226 -37.22 3.86 -21.45
CA GLU A 226 -38.28 3.40 -20.55
C GLU A 226 -37.92 2.00 -20.09
N ALA A 227 -37.69 1.87 -18.78
CA ALA A 227 -37.10 0.67 -18.17
C ALA A 227 -38.12 -0.03 -17.27
N ASP A 228 -39.02 -0.77 -17.91
CA ASP A 228 -39.97 -1.66 -17.23
C ASP A 228 -39.25 -2.86 -16.62
N HIS A 229 -39.92 -3.57 -15.71
CA HIS A 229 -39.41 -4.81 -15.15
C HIS A 229 -40.53 -5.83 -14.98
N MET A 230 -40.27 -7.08 -15.33
CA MET A 230 -41.17 -8.16 -14.97
C MET A 230 -41.25 -8.27 -13.45
N LYS A 231 -42.43 -8.65 -12.97
CA LYS A 231 -42.60 -9.03 -11.57
C LYS A 231 -41.55 -10.04 -11.11
N ASP A 232 -40.98 -9.78 -9.93
CA ASP A 232 -39.85 -10.48 -9.31
C ASP A 232 -38.47 -10.25 -9.98
N ALA A 233 -38.39 -9.50 -11.10
CA ALA A 233 -37.16 -9.18 -11.84
C ALA A 233 -36.73 -7.69 -11.75
N ALA A 234 -37.25 -6.93 -10.77
CA ALA A 234 -36.88 -5.52 -10.56
C ALA A 234 -35.36 -5.35 -10.30
N PRO A 235 -34.68 -4.37 -10.94
CA PRO A 235 -33.25 -4.15 -10.78
C PRO A 235 -32.88 -3.59 -9.40
N VAL A 236 -31.64 -3.80 -8.98
CA VAL A 236 -31.11 -3.33 -7.69
C VAL A 236 -30.95 -1.81 -7.68
N ALA A 237 -31.27 -1.21 -6.52
CA ALA A 237 -31.24 0.23 -6.31
C ALA A 237 -29.89 0.87 -6.71
N GLY A 238 -29.94 1.68 -7.76
CA GLY A 238 -28.83 2.44 -8.30
C GLY A 238 -28.14 1.84 -9.54
N ALA A 239 -28.51 0.63 -10.00
CA ALA A 239 -27.96 0.05 -11.24
C ALA A 239 -28.16 0.98 -12.44
N ILE A 240 -29.39 1.46 -12.63
CA ILE A 240 -29.76 2.47 -13.64
C ILE A 240 -29.03 3.81 -13.39
N THR A 241 -28.89 4.24 -12.13
CA THR A 241 -28.22 5.50 -11.76
C THR A 241 -26.74 5.50 -12.17
N ASP A 242 -26.06 4.36 -12.07
CA ASP A 242 -24.67 4.25 -12.50
C ASP A 242 -24.52 4.38 -14.02
N VAL A 243 -25.49 3.91 -14.80
CA VAL A 243 -25.56 4.15 -16.26
C VAL A 243 -25.80 5.62 -16.56
N VAL A 244 -26.75 6.27 -15.89
CA VAL A 244 -27.02 7.71 -16.06
C VAL A 244 -25.78 8.54 -15.74
N ASN A 245 -25.04 8.17 -14.69
CA ASN A 245 -23.76 8.80 -14.34
C ASN A 245 -22.67 8.56 -15.41
N ALA A 246 -22.60 7.37 -16.00
CA ALA A 246 -21.66 7.05 -17.08
C ALA A 246 -21.92 7.87 -18.35
N PHE A 247 -23.19 8.02 -18.75
CA PHE A 247 -23.60 8.88 -19.87
C PHE A 247 -23.37 10.37 -19.55
N ALA A 248 -23.67 10.83 -18.33
CA ALA A 248 -23.35 12.19 -17.90
C ALA A 248 -21.83 12.50 -17.89
N ALA A 249 -20.99 11.46 -17.74
CA ALA A 249 -19.53 11.53 -17.84
C ALA A 249 -18.97 11.08 -19.21
N ALA A 250 -19.81 11.03 -20.25
CA ALA A 250 -19.40 10.70 -21.60
C ALA A 250 -18.49 11.80 -22.20
N PRO A 251 -17.41 11.44 -22.91
CA PRO A 251 -16.47 12.37 -23.55
C PRO A 251 -17.01 12.94 -24.88
N VAL A 252 -18.30 13.27 -24.93
CA VAL A 252 -19.00 13.84 -26.09
C VAL A 252 -19.13 15.37 -25.96
N ASP A 253 -19.33 16.04 -27.11
CA ASP A 253 -19.50 17.50 -27.22
C ASP A 253 -18.48 18.29 -26.39
N GLN A 254 -17.23 18.22 -26.84
CA GLN A 254 -16.13 18.92 -26.21
C GLN A 254 -16.30 20.44 -26.33
N TYR A 255 -16.52 21.10 -25.19
CA TYR A 255 -16.66 22.56 -25.13
C TYR A 255 -15.37 23.28 -24.69
N GLU A 256 -14.49 22.60 -23.94
CA GLU A 256 -13.17 23.08 -23.55
C GLU A 256 -12.11 21.96 -23.64
N PRO A 257 -10.80 22.27 -23.72
CA PRO A 257 -9.73 21.28 -23.63
C PRO A 257 -9.86 20.39 -22.38
N GLY A 258 -10.25 19.12 -22.56
CA GLY A 258 -10.47 18.16 -21.48
C GLY A 258 -11.82 18.25 -20.75
N LYS A 259 -12.81 19.02 -21.25
CA LYS A 259 -14.18 19.05 -20.70
C LYS A 259 -15.25 18.79 -21.76
N TYR A 260 -16.29 18.05 -21.36
CA TYR A 260 -17.28 17.42 -22.22
C TYR A 260 -18.68 17.61 -21.60
N ARG A 261 -19.75 17.70 -22.41
CA ARG A 261 -21.14 17.92 -21.91
C ARG A 261 -21.79 16.65 -21.36
N GLY A 262 -21.24 15.49 -21.71
CA GLY A 262 -21.91 14.20 -21.53
C GLY A 262 -23.17 14.07 -22.37
N VAL A 263 -23.88 12.97 -22.16
CA VAL A 263 -25.24 12.72 -22.66
C VAL A 263 -26.18 12.73 -21.46
N ASN A 264 -27.38 13.27 -21.64
CA ASN A 264 -28.42 13.39 -20.64
C ASN A 264 -29.37 12.18 -20.75
N LEU A 265 -29.04 11.08 -20.06
CA LEU A 265 -29.80 9.84 -20.14
C LEU A 265 -31.04 9.88 -19.23
N HIS A 266 -32.21 10.14 -19.83
CA HIS A 266 -33.52 10.08 -19.17
C HIS A 266 -34.04 8.65 -19.11
N VAL A 267 -33.64 7.91 -18.08
CA VAL A 267 -34.27 6.62 -17.78
C VAL A 267 -35.54 6.84 -16.95
N LEU A 268 -36.69 6.67 -17.59
CA LEU A 268 -37.96 6.51 -16.89
C LEU A 268 -37.96 5.13 -16.23
N SER A 269 -37.90 5.10 -14.90
CA SER A 269 -38.13 3.89 -14.11
C SER A 269 -39.57 3.42 -14.38
N GLY A 270 -39.70 2.30 -15.08
CA GLY A 270 -40.97 1.74 -15.53
C GLY A 270 -41.74 0.99 -14.43
N GLU A 271 -42.83 0.35 -14.84
CA GLU A 271 -43.75 -0.35 -13.95
C GLU A 271 -43.43 -1.86 -13.80
N GLU A 272 -44.07 -2.50 -12.82
CA GLU A 272 -44.03 -3.96 -12.66
C GLU A 272 -44.98 -4.60 -13.70
N VAL A 273 -44.43 -5.17 -14.76
CA VAL A 273 -45.19 -5.88 -15.81
C VAL A 273 -45.41 -7.35 -15.41
N PRO A 274 -46.41 -8.05 -16.00
CA PRO A 274 -46.67 -9.46 -15.70
C PRO A 274 -45.44 -10.36 -15.86
N ARG A 275 -45.23 -11.25 -14.89
CA ARG A 275 -44.15 -12.25 -14.93
C ARG A 275 -44.36 -13.23 -16.10
N ILE A 276 -43.44 -13.18 -17.06
CA ILE A 276 -43.18 -14.26 -18.01
C ILE A 276 -41.85 -14.91 -17.58
N ASP A 277 -41.80 -16.23 -17.44
CA ASP A 277 -40.57 -16.94 -17.07
C ASP A 277 -39.59 -17.06 -18.25
N VAL A 278 -40.11 -17.23 -19.47
CA VAL A 278 -39.36 -17.25 -20.74
C VAL A 278 -40.17 -16.48 -21.79
N VAL A 279 -39.69 -15.32 -22.23
CA VAL A 279 -40.39 -14.47 -23.22
C VAL A 279 -39.80 -14.64 -24.62
N LYS A 280 -40.62 -14.51 -25.66
CA LYS A 280 -40.09 -14.38 -27.03
C LYS A 280 -39.65 -12.94 -27.28
N PHE A 281 -38.36 -12.73 -27.44
CA PHE A 281 -37.83 -11.45 -27.88
C PHE A 281 -37.99 -11.29 -29.40
N HIS A 282 -37.54 -12.29 -30.18
CA HIS A 282 -37.43 -12.17 -31.65
C HIS A 282 -38.74 -12.37 -32.42
N ASP A 283 -39.38 -13.54 -32.26
CA ASP A 283 -40.58 -13.92 -33.02
C ASP A 283 -41.88 -13.51 -32.31
N PRO A 284 -42.88 -12.95 -33.03
CA PRO A 284 -44.21 -12.72 -32.45
C PRO A 284 -44.89 -14.05 -32.12
N GLY A 285 -45.51 -14.09 -30.95
CA GLY A 285 -46.20 -15.23 -30.36
C GLY A 285 -47.56 -15.51 -30.97
N THR A 286 -48.33 -16.34 -30.26
CA THR A 286 -49.73 -16.67 -30.63
C THR A 286 -50.64 -16.87 -29.40
N GLY A 287 -50.12 -16.60 -28.21
CA GLY A 287 -50.90 -16.49 -26.98
C GLY A 287 -51.41 -15.07 -26.78
N ASP A 288 -51.61 -14.73 -25.51
CA ASP A 288 -51.61 -13.37 -25.00
C ASP A 288 -50.46 -13.31 -23.97
N LEU A 289 -49.57 -12.34 -24.06
CA LEU A 289 -48.39 -12.18 -23.20
C LEU A 289 -47.42 -13.38 -23.27
N ASP A 290 -47.07 -13.84 -24.49
CA ASP A 290 -45.95 -14.78 -24.71
C ASP A 290 -44.74 -14.19 -25.44
N ASP A 291 -44.81 -12.92 -25.88
CA ASP A 291 -43.72 -12.19 -26.53
C ASP A 291 -43.55 -10.74 -26.02
N PHE A 292 -42.43 -10.11 -26.42
CA PHE A 292 -42.04 -8.76 -26.00
C PHE A 292 -42.92 -7.65 -26.60
N ASN A 293 -43.45 -7.82 -27.82
CA ASN A 293 -44.39 -6.87 -28.44
C ASN A 293 -45.77 -6.91 -27.77
N ASP A 294 -46.22 -8.08 -27.35
CA ASP A 294 -47.44 -8.27 -26.56
C ASP A 294 -47.35 -7.54 -25.21
N LEU A 295 -46.18 -7.54 -24.56
CA LEU A 295 -45.92 -6.71 -23.37
C LEU A 295 -45.86 -5.22 -23.71
N LYS A 296 -45.03 -4.81 -24.67
CA LYS A 296 -44.80 -3.41 -25.06
C LYS A 296 -46.08 -2.74 -25.55
N SER A 297 -46.66 -3.26 -26.64
CA SER A 297 -47.75 -2.62 -27.39
C SER A 297 -49.14 -3.12 -27.02
N GLY A 298 -49.25 -4.31 -26.43
CA GLY A 298 -50.54 -4.98 -26.25
C GLY A 298 -51.14 -5.42 -27.59
N LYS A 299 -52.46 -5.61 -27.62
CA LYS A 299 -53.14 -6.18 -28.78
C LYS A 299 -53.23 -5.17 -29.94
N PRO A 300 -52.87 -5.51 -31.20
CA PRO A 300 -52.86 -4.56 -32.32
C PRO A 300 -54.18 -3.82 -32.61
N ASP A 301 -55.32 -4.40 -32.22
CA ASP A 301 -56.65 -3.77 -32.38
C ASP A 301 -56.99 -2.74 -31.26
N LEU A 302 -56.18 -2.69 -30.20
CA LEU A 302 -56.37 -1.89 -28.99
C LEU A 302 -55.05 -1.21 -28.58
N PRO A 303 -54.66 -0.09 -29.25
CA PRO A 303 -53.56 0.72 -28.75
C PRO A 303 -53.84 1.15 -27.31
N CYS A 304 -52.78 1.21 -26.49
CA CYS A 304 -52.78 1.49 -25.05
C CYS A 304 -53.15 0.33 -24.11
N ASP A 305 -53.45 -0.88 -24.61
CA ASP A 305 -53.64 -2.09 -23.78
C ASP A 305 -52.32 -2.74 -23.29
N GLY A 306 -51.17 -2.34 -23.83
CA GLY A 306 -49.83 -2.79 -23.42
C GLY A 306 -49.26 -2.06 -22.20
N HIS A 307 -47.93 -2.14 -22.01
CA HIS A 307 -47.21 -1.49 -20.92
C HIS A 307 -46.42 -0.23 -21.33
N PHE A 308 -46.08 -0.04 -22.61
CA PHE A 308 -45.34 1.13 -23.09
C PHE A 308 -46.05 2.47 -22.81
N GLY A 309 -45.30 3.45 -22.30
CA GLY A 309 -45.78 4.70 -21.71
C GLY A 309 -46.33 4.52 -20.29
N THR A 310 -46.36 5.57 -19.48
CA THR A 310 -46.83 5.44 -18.08
C THR A 310 -48.30 5.07 -18.01
N ALA A 311 -48.74 4.46 -16.89
CA ALA A 311 -50.15 4.20 -16.64
C ALA A 311 -51.07 5.46 -16.75
N ALA A 312 -50.52 6.67 -16.60
CA ALA A 312 -51.25 7.92 -16.85
C ALA A 312 -51.38 8.23 -18.36
N ASP A 313 -50.33 7.99 -19.15
CA ASP A 313 -50.34 8.11 -20.60
C ASP A 313 -51.34 7.12 -21.21
N ARG A 314 -51.27 5.84 -20.81
CA ARG A 314 -52.15 4.77 -21.31
C ARG A 314 -53.62 4.97 -20.91
N ALA A 315 -53.89 5.63 -19.77
CA ALA A 315 -55.23 6.01 -19.34
C ALA A 315 -55.76 7.32 -19.97
N SER A 316 -54.95 8.03 -20.76
CA SER A 316 -55.34 9.28 -21.41
C SER A 316 -56.36 9.07 -22.53
N PRO A 317 -57.36 9.94 -22.70
CA PRO A 317 -58.19 9.97 -23.91
C PRO A 317 -57.39 10.18 -25.22
N ASN A 318 -56.16 10.69 -25.12
CA ASN A 318 -55.23 10.92 -26.22
C ASN A 318 -54.08 9.87 -26.26
N CYS A 319 -54.21 8.74 -25.55
CA CYS A 319 -53.10 7.81 -25.34
C CYS A 319 -52.46 7.31 -26.65
N ALA A 320 -53.22 7.10 -27.72
CA ALA A 320 -52.69 6.62 -29.00
C ALA A 320 -51.66 7.58 -29.62
N ASN A 321 -51.89 8.90 -29.51
CA ASN A 321 -50.94 9.91 -30.00
C ASN A 321 -49.75 10.06 -29.03
N ILE A 322 -49.98 10.04 -27.72
CA ILE A 322 -48.92 10.06 -26.69
C ILE A 322 -47.96 8.88 -26.85
N LEU A 323 -48.45 7.66 -27.06
CA LEU A 323 -47.62 6.47 -27.29
C LEU A 323 -46.92 6.51 -28.66
N ASN A 324 -47.53 7.13 -29.68
CA ASN A 324 -46.88 7.37 -30.96
C ASN A 324 -45.77 8.45 -30.89
N ALA A 325 -45.94 9.47 -30.04
CA ALA A 325 -44.91 10.44 -29.72
C ALA A 325 -43.77 9.79 -28.92
N ARG A 326 -44.09 8.96 -27.92
CA ARG A 326 -43.10 8.17 -27.17
C ARG A 326 -42.29 7.25 -28.08
N ARG A 327 -42.92 6.49 -28.99
CA ARG A 327 -42.20 5.58 -29.91
C ARG A 327 -41.13 6.32 -30.72
N GLN A 328 -41.34 7.58 -31.09
CA GLN A 328 -40.39 8.41 -31.87
C GLN A 328 -39.12 8.83 -31.10
N VAL A 329 -39.11 8.70 -29.77
CA VAL A 329 -38.07 9.25 -28.88
C VAL A 329 -37.48 8.19 -27.97
N TYR A 330 -38.32 7.32 -27.41
CA TYR A 330 -37.94 6.31 -26.44
C TYR A 330 -37.37 5.04 -27.07
N ARG A 331 -36.31 4.56 -26.43
CA ARG A 331 -35.94 3.14 -26.41
C ARG A 331 -36.72 2.47 -25.28
N TYR A 332 -37.26 1.27 -25.52
CA TYR A 332 -38.04 0.54 -24.53
C TYR A 332 -37.30 -0.73 -24.11
N MET A 333 -37.22 -0.97 -22.81
CA MET A 333 -36.56 -2.16 -22.30
C MET A 333 -37.27 -2.79 -21.11
N ILE A 334 -37.04 -4.08 -20.95
CA ILE A 334 -37.59 -4.87 -19.85
C ILE A 334 -36.44 -5.57 -19.11
N PHE A 335 -36.38 -5.42 -17.79
CA PHE A 335 -35.68 -6.39 -16.92
C PHE A 335 -36.56 -7.64 -16.79
N GLY A 336 -36.15 -8.74 -17.41
CA GLY A 336 -36.90 -9.99 -17.51
C GLY A 336 -36.19 -11.18 -16.87
N HIS A 337 -36.81 -12.36 -16.96
CA HIS A 337 -36.23 -13.61 -16.45
C HIS A 337 -35.31 -14.27 -17.49
N GLN A 338 -35.87 -14.75 -18.59
CA GLN A 338 -35.15 -15.44 -19.69
C GLN A 338 -35.84 -15.12 -21.03
N TYR A 339 -35.15 -15.31 -22.16
CA TYR A 339 -35.78 -15.26 -23.50
C TYR A 339 -35.64 -16.59 -24.26
N GLU A 340 -36.61 -16.90 -25.15
CA GLU A 340 -36.78 -18.25 -25.73
C GLU A 340 -35.59 -18.75 -26.56
N ALA A 341 -34.86 -17.85 -27.24
CA ALA A 341 -33.75 -18.23 -28.12
C ALA A 341 -32.50 -18.71 -27.33
N ASP A 342 -32.09 -17.97 -26.30
CA ASP A 342 -30.91 -18.28 -25.49
C ASP A 342 -31.20 -18.02 -24.00
N PRO A 343 -31.91 -18.93 -23.29
CA PRO A 343 -32.47 -18.65 -21.96
C PRO A 343 -31.46 -18.30 -20.85
N ASP A 344 -30.20 -18.70 -21.01
CA ASP A 344 -29.14 -18.48 -20.01
C ASP A 344 -28.32 -17.19 -20.25
N SER A 345 -28.67 -16.42 -21.30
CA SER A 345 -28.03 -15.17 -21.73
C SER A 345 -28.30 -13.99 -20.79
N SER A 346 -27.35 -13.05 -20.70
CA SER A 346 -27.50 -11.82 -19.90
C SER A 346 -28.48 -10.81 -20.48
N GLY A 347 -28.67 -10.77 -21.80
CA GLY A 347 -29.51 -9.79 -22.46
C GLY A 347 -29.64 -10.06 -23.96
N GLN A 348 -30.41 -9.21 -24.63
CA GLN A 348 -30.52 -9.14 -26.09
C GLN A 348 -31.07 -7.77 -26.51
N ALA A 349 -30.61 -7.24 -27.64
CA ALA A 349 -31.04 -5.95 -28.17
C ALA A 349 -31.51 -6.03 -29.64
N GLU A 350 -31.98 -4.91 -30.19
CA GLU A 350 -32.15 -4.74 -31.63
C GLU A 350 -30.91 -4.11 -32.27
N ILE A 351 -30.25 -4.85 -33.15
CA ILE A 351 -29.21 -4.38 -34.09
C ILE A 351 -29.21 -5.28 -35.35
N ASP A 352 -28.57 -4.86 -36.44
CA ASP A 352 -28.35 -5.69 -37.64
C ASP A 352 -26.90 -6.23 -37.69
N GLU A 353 -26.73 -7.56 -37.77
CA GLU A 353 -25.42 -8.25 -37.80
C GLU A 353 -24.45 -7.81 -38.93
N VAL A 354 -24.94 -7.12 -39.96
CA VAL A 354 -24.18 -6.79 -41.18
C VAL A 354 -23.98 -5.28 -41.34
N THR A 355 -24.95 -4.46 -40.94
CA THR A 355 -24.86 -2.99 -41.03
C THR A 355 -24.59 -2.29 -39.70
N LEU A 356 -24.66 -3.01 -38.56
CA LEU A 356 -24.63 -2.46 -37.20
C LEU A 356 -25.74 -1.44 -36.91
N GLU A 357 -26.80 -1.42 -37.72
CA GLU A 357 -27.91 -0.48 -37.54
C GLU A 357 -28.75 -0.90 -36.32
N GLY A 358 -28.71 -0.10 -35.25
CA GLY A 358 -29.50 -0.31 -34.02
C GLY A 358 -31.00 -0.08 -34.21
N GLY A 359 -31.80 -0.79 -33.42
CA GLY A 359 -33.24 -0.55 -33.26
C GLY A 359 -33.54 0.31 -32.02
N ASN A 360 -34.68 0.05 -31.38
CA ASN A 360 -35.06 0.76 -30.14
C ASN A 360 -35.56 -0.12 -28.99
N ASP A 361 -35.63 -1.44 -29.16
CA ASP A 361 -35.98 -2.37 -28.08
C ASP A 361 -34.79 -3.19 -27.56
N PHE A 362 -34.78 -3.49 -26.25
CA PHE A 362 -33.85 -4.45 -25.65
C PHE A 362 -34.39 -5.13 -24.37
N ILE A 363 -33.74 -6.19 -23.92
CA ILE A 363 -34.11 -6.96 -22.73
C ILE A 363 -32.85 -7.31 -21.92
N VAL A 364 -32.95 -7.27 -20.58
CA VAL A 364 -31.91 -7.71 -19.65
C VAL A 364 -32.44 -8.90 -18.84
N THR A 365 -31.77 -10.04 -18.90
CA THR A 365 -32.22 -11.35 -18.37
C THR A 365 -31.30 -11.95 -17.30
N VAL A 366 -30.52 -11.12 -16.61
CA VAL A 366 -29.68 -11.56 -15.47
C VAL A 366 -30.45 -11.80 -14.17
N ALA A 367 -31.77 -11.58 -14.14
CA ALA A 367 -32.57 -11.61 -12.89
C ALA A 367 -32.71 -13.01 -12.25
N THR A 368 -32.44 -14.08 -13.00
CA THR A 368 -32.45 -15.47 -12.48
C THR A 368 -31.07 -16.02 -12.13
N TRP A 369 -30.01 -15.21 -12.19
CA TRP A 369 -28.64 -15.61 -11.92
C TRP A 369 -28.33 -15.63 -10.40
N ASP A 370 -27.43 -16.52 -9.97
CA ASP A 370 -26.87 -16.50 -8.60
C ASP A 370 -25.75 -15.44 -8.49
N PHE A 371 -25.92 -14.45 -7.62
CA PHE A 371 -24.93 -13.44 -7.27
C PHE A 371 -24.41 -13.60 -5.83
N ASP A 372 -23.19 -13.14 -5.54
CA ASP A 372 -22.64 -13.18 -4.17
C ASP A 372 -23.35 -12.16 -3.24
N ASP A 373 -23.68 -10.96 -3.74
CA ASP A 373 -24.52 -9.96 -3.05
C ASP A 373 -25.24 -8.95 -3.98
N ASP A 374 -26.04 -8.05 -3.40
CA ASP A 374 -26.77 -6.99 -4.12
C ASP A 374 -25.84 -5.97 -4.82
N ALA A 375 -24.64 -5.73 -4.29
CA ALA A 375 -23.71 -4.76 -4.86
C ALA A 375 -23.05 -5.31 -6.14
N GLU A 376 -22.75 -6.61 -6.17
CA GLU A 376 -22.42 -7.31 -7.40
C GLU A 376 -23.57 -7.28 -8.40
N ARG A 377 -24.77 -7.72 -8.00
CA ARG A 377 -25.94 -7.76 -8.88
C ARG A 377 -26.19 -6.41 -9.55
N ARG A 378 -26.12 -5.32 -8.79
CA ARG A 378 -26.22 -3.93 -9.29
C ARG A 378 -25.24 -3.62 -10.42
N VAL A 379 -23.98 -4.01 -10.28
CA VAL A 379 -22.93 -3.71 -11.29
C VAL A 379 -23.13 -4.58 -12.54
N ILE A 380 -23.57 -5.83 -12.39
CA ILE A 380 -23.92 -6.69 -13.54
C ILE A 380 -25.12 -6.09 -14.29
N GLU A 381 -26.24 -5.82 -13.60
CA GLU A 381 -27.45 -5.25 -14.19
C GLU A 381 -27.20 -3.91 -14.91
N GLY A 382 -26.46 -2.99 -14.27
CA GLY A 382 -26.11 -1.70 -14.89
C GLY A 382 -25.18 -1.85 -16.09
N SER A 383 -24.25 -2.82 -16.05
CA SER A 383 -23.33 -3.04 -17.17
C SER A 383 -24.00 -3.73 -18.35
N THR A 384 -24.87 -4.72 -18.12
CA THR A 384 -25.67 -5.33 -19.19
C THR A 384 -26.66 -4.33 -19.77
N PHE A 385 -27.39 -3.56 -18.94
CA PHE A 385 -28.27 -2.48 -19.44
C PHE A 385 -27.52 -1.51 -20.37
N MET A 386 -26.28 -1.12 -20.02
CA MET A 386 -25.47 -0.25 -20.89
C MET A 386 -24.96 -0.97 -22.15
N HIS A 387 -24.67 -2.27 -22.07
CA HIS A 387 -24.27 -3.08 -23.23
C HIS A 387 -25.41 -3.17 -24.26
N GLU A 388 -26.60 -3.59 -23.83
CA GLU A 388 -27.78 -3.69 -24.70
C GLU A 388 -28.22 -2.33 -25.26
N LEU A 389 -28.17 -1.28 -24.43
CA LEU A 389 -28.40 0.09 -24.87
C LEU A 389 -27.39 0.49 -25.97
N GLY A 390 -26.13 0.07 -25.87
CA GLY A 390 -25.10 0.27 -26.88
C GLY A 390 -25.42 -0.33 -28.25
N HIS A 391 -26.02 -1.52 -28.29
CA HIS A 391 -26.52 -2.12 -29.54
C HIS A 391 -27.65 -1.30 -30.17
N THR A 392 -28.61 -0.81 -29.38
CA THR A 392 -29.64 0.13 -29.87
C THR A 392 -29.09 1.52 -30.20
N LEU A 393 -27.80 1.78 -29.93
CA LEU A 393 -27.04 2.96 -30.33
C LEU A 393 -26.04 2.64 -31.48
N SER A 394 -26.25 1.52 -32.19
CA SER A 394 -25.44 1.06 -33.33
C SER A 394 -23.98 0.71 -33.02
N LEU A 395 -23.68 0.24 -31.80
CA LEU A 395 -22.39 -0.36 -31.47
C LEU A 395 -22.45 -1.89 -31.59
N GLY A 396 -21.47 -2.49 -32.26
CA GLY A 396 -21.18 -3.92 -32.13
C GLY A 396 -20.25 -4.21 -30.93
N HIS A 397 -19.95 -5.49 -30.68
CA HIS A 397 -19.06 -5.91 -29.58
C HIS A 397 -17.63 -5.36 -29.67
N GLY A 398 -17.17 -5.06 -30.88
CA GLY A 398 -15.91 -4.38 -31.18
C GLY A 398 -16.09 -2.89 -31.51
N GLY A 399 -17.27 -2.32 -31.25
CA GLY A 399 -17.64 -0.93 -31.50
C GLY A 399 -18.13 -0.76 -32.93
N GLY A 400 -17.19 -0.59 -33.86
CA GLY A 400 -17.47 -0.50 -35.30
C GLY A 400 -17.54 -1.86 -36.03
N ASP A 401 -17.60 -2.97 -35.29
CA ASP A 401 -17.74 -4.35 -35.78
C ASP A 401 -18.14 -5.30 -34.63
N HIS A 402 -18.38 -6.58 -34.92
CA HIS A 402 -18.67 -7.63 -33.91
C HIS A 402 -17.41 -8.37 -33.40
N VAL A 403 -16.19 -7.89 -33.68
CA VAL A 403 -14.97 -8.58 -33.24
C VAL A 403 -14.72 -8.29 -31.76
N ASN A 404 -14.97 -9.29 -30.92
CA ASN A 404 -14.90 -9.16 -29.47
C ASN A 404 -13.47 -9.34 -28.93
N CYS A 405 -13.26 -9.10 -27.64
CA CYS A 405 -11.99 -9.23 -26.88
C CYS A 405 -10.75 -8.51 -27.47
N LYS A 406 -10.95 -7.45 -28.26
CA LYS A 406 -9.86 -6.63 -28.80
C LYS A 406 -8.97 -6.05 -27.68
N PRO A 407 -7.63 -6.22 -27.71
CA PRO A 407 -6.73 -5.60 -26.74
C PRO A 407 -6.86 -4.08 -26.76
N ASN A 408 -6.89 -3.45 -25.58
CA ASN A 408 -6.94 -2.00 -25.38
C ASN A 408 -8.17 -1.28 -25.98
N TYR A 409 -9.23 -2.02 -26.32
CA TYR A 409 -10.57 -1.51 -26.56
C TYR A 409 -11.37 -1.65 -25.26
N LEU A 410 -11.31 -0.61 -24.41
CA LEU A 410 -11.70 -0.71 -23.00
C LEU A 410 -13.18 -0.33 -22.77
N SER A 411 -14.06 -0.87 -23.62
CA SER A 411 -15.50 -0.58 -23.68
C SER A 411 -16.33 -1.68 -23.01
N VAL A 412 -17.41 -1.32 -22.31
CA VAL A 412 -18.40 -2.28 -21.79
C VAL A 412 -19.05 -3.16 -22.88
N MET A 413 -18.98 -2.72 -24.16
CA MET A 413 -19.39 -3.53 -25.33
C MET A 413 -18.53 -4.77 -25.57
N SER A 414 -17.32 -4.85 -25.02
CA SER A 414 -16.53 -6.09 -25.11
C SER A 414 -16.77 -6.98 -23.89
N TYR A 415 -16.96 -8.28 -24.12
CA TYR A 415 -17.27 -9.27 -23.08
C TYR A 415 -16.30 -9.24 -21.90
N VAL A 416 -15.00 -9.06 -22.14
CA VAL A 416 -13.97 -8.93 -21.08
C VAL A 416 -14.14 -7.72 -20.16
N PHE A 417 -14.94 -6.72 -20.57
CA PHE A 417 -15.30 -5.54 -19.79
C PHE A 417 -16.82 -5.37 -19.59
N GLN A 418 -17.66 -6.30 -20.06
CA GLN A 418 -19.10 -6.31 -19.74
C GLN A 418 -19.30 -6.56 -18.24
N PHE A 419 -18.45 -7.36 -17.59
CA PHE A 419 -18.52 -7.65 -16.15
C PHE A 419 -17.26 -7.19 -15.40
N PRO A 420 -17.32 -6.88 -14.09
CA PRO A 420 -16.17 -6.40 -13.32
C PRO A 420 -15.21 -7.53 -12.90
N ARG A 421 -15.63 -8.81 -12.93
CA ARG A 421 -14.87 -9.95 -12.38
C ARG A 421 -13.43 -10.10 -12.90
N ARG A 422 -13.09 -9.60 -14.11
CA ARG A 422 -11.71 -9.62 -14.67
C ARG A 422 -10.92 -8.31 -14.50
N ASP A 423 -11.58 -7.14 -14.36
CA ASP A 423 -10.99 -5.87 -13.91
C ASP A 423 -11.90 -5.21 -12.85
N PRO A 424 -11.75 -5.54 -11.56
CA PRO A 424 -12.68 -5.10 -10.51
C PRO A 424 -12.74 -3.59 -10.28
N ASN A 425 -11.83 -2.82 -10.87
CA ASN A 425 -11.77 -1.36 -10.74
C ASN A 425 -12.14 -0.64 -12.05
N ARG A 426 -12.66 -1.36 -13.07
CA ARG A 426 -13.10 -0.73 -14.31
C ARG A 426 -14.25 0.27 -14.04
N PRO A 427 -14.26 1.44 -14.71
CA PRO A 427 -15.49 2.22 -14.80
C PRO A 427 -16.55 1.50 -15.63
N LEU A 428 -17.79 1.97 -15.51
CA LEU A 428 -18.84 1.74 -16.50
C LEU A 428 -18.68 2.82 -17.59
N ASP A 429 -18.28 2.43 -18.80
CA ASP A 429 -17.82 3.34 -19.85
C ASP A 429 -17.80 2.62 -21.21
N TYR A 430 -18.12 3.32 -22.31
CA TYR A 430 -17.69 2.88 -23.64
C TYR A 430 -16.26 3.34 -23.95
N SER A 431 -15.66 2.89 -25.06
CA SER A 431 -14.33 3.35 -25.46
C SER A 431 -14.34 4.77 -26.04
N SER A 432 -13.21 5.46 -25.95
CA SER A 432 -12.96 6.75 -26.59
C SER A 432 -11.47 7.05 -26.73
N ALA A 433 -11.09 7.81 -27.77
CA ALA A 433 -9.75 8.34 -27.94
C ALA A 433 -9.43 9.38 -26.85
N ALA A 434 -10.44 10.13 -26.40
CA ALA A 434 -10.34 11.15 -25.35
C ALA A 434 -9.85 10.60 -24.01
N LYS A 435 -10.34 9.42 -23.59
CA LYS A 435 -9.93 8.75 -22.34
C LYS A 435 -8.72 7.80 -22.52
N GLY A 436 -8.20 7.66 -23.75
CA GLY A 436 -7.19 6.66 -24.11
C GLY A 436 -7.72 5.22 -24.09
N THR A 437 -9.04 5.03 -24.06
CA THR A 437 -9.72 3.72 -24.01
C THR A 437 -10.02 3.13 -25.38
N ALA A 438 -9.73 3.88 -26.45
CA ALA A 438 -9.72 3.46 -27.85
C ALA A 438 -8.31 3.55 -28.45
N PHE A 439 -7.95 2.61 -29.34
CA PHE A 439 -6.63 2.58 -30.00
C PHE A 439 -6.70 2.90 -31.50
N GLY A 440 -5.91 3.88 -31.95
CA GLY A 440 -5.93 4.36 -33.34
C GLY A 440 -5.02 3.62 -34.34
N VAL A 441 -4.26 2.61 -33.89
CA VAL A 441 -3.32 1.84 -34.72
C VAL A 441 -3.76 0.38 -34.77
N PRO A 442 -4.19 -0.16 -35.93
CA PRO A 442 -4.66 -1.54 -36.01
C PRO A 442 -3.59 -2.56 -35.60
N LEU A 443 -4.02 -3.59 -34.88
CA LEU A 443 -3.18 -4.71 -34.46
C LEU A 443 -3.38 -5.86 -35.45
N LYS A 444 -2.29 -6.44 -35.95
CA LYS A 444 -2.31 -7.49 -36.97
C LYS A 444 -1.72 -8.77 -36.43
N GLU A 445 -2.55 -9.78 -36.25
CA GLU A 445 -2.25 -10.99 -35.47
C GLU A 445 -1.23 -11.94 -36.15
N THR A 446 -0.84 -11.61 -37.38
CA THR A 446 0.22 -12.28 -38.16
C THR A 446 1.50 -11.46 -38.33
N GLU A 447 1.53 -10.21 -37.85
CA GLU A 447 2.71 -9.32 -37.89
C GLU A 447 2.63 -8.26 -36.77
N LEU A 448 2.51 -8.72 -35.52
CA LEU A 448 2.45 -7.86 -34.34
C LEU A 448 3.81 -7.25 -34.02
N ASP A 449 3.82 -5.96 -33.68
CA ASP A 449 5.04 -5.24 -33.32
C ASP A 449 5.07 -5.02 -31.81
N GLU A 450 5.82 -5.88 -31.13
CA GLU A 450 6.00 -5.92 -29.67
C GLU A 450 6.77 -4.70 -29.14
N ASN A 451 7.48 -4.00 -30.03
CA ASN A 451 8.17 -2.74 -29.75
C ASN A 451 7.28 -1.50 -29.95
N LYS A 452 6.11 -1.64 -30.63
CA LYS A 452 5.07 -0.59 -30.62
C LYS A 452 4.31 -0.62 -29.29
N ARG A 453 3.88 0.58 -28.90
CA ARG A 453 3.12 0.84 -27.68
C ARG A 453 1.65 1.06 -28.02
N LEU A 454 0.77 0.64 -27.13
CA LEU A 454 -0.67 0.87 -27.25
C LEU A 454 -1.06 2.27 -26.75
N HIS A 455 -2.27 2.71 -27.07
CA HIS A 455 -2.80 3.97 -26.54
C HIS A 455 -2.93 3.89 -25.01
N ALA A 456 -2.22 4.77 -24.30
CA ALA A 456 -2.14 4.73 -22.85
C ALA A 456 -3.30 5.46 -22.15
N THR A 457 -3.82 4.83 -21.10
CA THR A 457 -4.72 5.46 -20.13
C THR A 457 -3.93 6.24 -19.06
N ALA A 458 -4.62 7.11 -18.29
CA ALA A 458 -4.01 7.88 -17.21
C ALA A 458 -3.52 6.98 -16.05
N ASN A 459 -2.58 7.46 -15.23
CA ASN A 459 -1.98 6.70 -14.12
C ASN A 459 -2.84 6.80 -12.83
N PRO A 460 -3.24 5.70 -12.17
CA PRO A 460 -2.98 4.29 -12.51
C PRO A 460 -3.78 3.83 -13.72
N ALA A 461 -3.08 3.15 -14.64
CA ALA A 461 -3.68 2.69 -15.89
C ALA A 461 -4.84 1.71 -15.64
N ARG A 462 -5.86 1.77 -16.50
CA ARG A 462 -6.87 0.72 -16.59
C ARG A 462 -6.21 -0.61 -16.95
N LYS A 463 -6.91 -1.73 -16.74
CA LYS A 463 -6.43 -3.02 -17.22
C LYS A 463 -6.75 -3.24 -18.68
N MET A 464 -5.84 -3.91 -19.36
CA MET A 464 -6.04 -4.52 -20.66
C MET A 464 -6.13 -6.03 -20.47
N ILE A 465 -7.14 -6.64 -21.11
CA ILE A 465 -7.30 -8.08 -21.21
C ILE A 465 -7.08 -8.46 -22.69
N TRP A 466 -6.36 -9.56 -22.91
CA TRP A 466 -6.01 -10.07 -24.25
C TRP A 466 -5.83 -11.60 -24.22
N GLY A 467 -5.83 -12.23 -25.39
CA GLY A 467 -5.73 -13.68 -25.57
C GLY A 467 -4.31 -14.18 -25.87
N LEU A 468 -3.98 -15.38 -25.40
CA LEU A 468 -2.75 -16.07 -25.79
C LEU A 468 -2.96 -17.58 -25.71
N ASN A 469 -3.01 -18.24 -26.88
CA ASN A 469 -3.28 -19.68 -26.98
C ASN A 469 -4.57 -20.09 -26.24
N GLY A 470 -5.66 -19.32 -26.43
CA GLY A 470 -6.96 -19.52 -25.80
C GLY A 470 -7.04 -19.12 -24.34
N LYS A 471 -5.93 -18.73 -23.71
CA LYS A 471 -5.88 -18.28 -22.31
C LYS A 471 -5.84 -16.76 -22.27
N TRP A 472 -6.60 -16.16 -21.37
CA TRP A 472 -6.51 -14.72 -21.15
C TRP A 472 -5.14 -14.30 -20.57
N ARG A 473 -4.87 -13.00 -20.63
CA ARG A 473 -3.74 -12.27 -20.05
C ARG A 473 -4.24 -10.95 -19.48
N LEU A 474 -3.49 -10.39 -18.53
CA LEU A 474 -3.85 -9.19 -17.79
C LEU A 474 -2.64 -8.27 -17.65
N ASP A 475 -2.70 -7.12 -18.32
CA ASP A 475 -1.64 -6.11 -18.32
C ASP A 475 -2.23 -4.72 -18.04
N ASP A 476 -1.34 -3.75 -17.81
CA ASP A 476 -1.74 -2.34 -17.71
C ASP A 476 -1.90 -1.75 -19.12
N ALA A 477 -3.01 -1.03 -19.34
CA ALA A 477 -3.31 -0.26 -20.55
C ALA A 477 -2.46 1.03 -20.61
N ASN A 478 -1.14 0.86 -20.72
CA ASN A 478 -0.14 1.92 -20.68
C ASN A 478 0.84 1.86 -21.87
N ASP A 479 1.71 2.87 -21.98
CA ASP A 479 2.66 3.09 -23.08
C ASP A 479 3.89 2.14 -23.01
N GLN A 480 3.66 0.83 -22.87
CA GLN A 480 4.67 -0.22 -22.72
C GLN A 480 4.80 -1.13 -23.95
N ALA A 481 5.94 -1.84 -24.01
CA ALA A 481 6.17 -2.95 -24.93
C ALA A 481 5.58 -4.24 -24.34
N LEU A 482 5.13 -5.15 -25.20
CA LEU A 482 4.43 -6.38 -24.80
C LEU A 482 4.95 -7.56 -25.60
N ASP A 483 5.34 -8.63 -24.90
CA ASP A 483 5.68 -9.96 -25.43
C ASP A 483 4.35 -10.66 -25.80
N TRP A 484 3.91 -10.52 -27.05
CA TRP A 484 2.59 -10.95 -27.52
C TRP A 484 2.52 -12.48 -27.73
N ASN A 485 3.66 -13.14 -27.92
CA ASN A 485 3.74 -14.59 -28.16
C ASN A 485 4.28 -15.42 -26.97
N ASP A 486 4.81 -14.76 -25.94
CA ASP A 486 5.37 -15.30 -24.70
C ASP A 486 6.75 -16.00 -24.84
N ASP A 487 7.49 -15.80 -25.95
CA ASP A 487 8.80 -16.44 -26.18
C ASP A 487 9.98 -15.81 -25.42
N LYS A 488 9.75 -14.65 -24.77
CA LYS A 488 10.72 -13.85 -24.00
C LYS A 488 11.70 -12.99 -24.82
N THR A 489 11.37 -12.73 -26.08
CA THR A 489 12.02 -11.70 -26.91
C THR A 489 11.09 -10.48 -27.10
N LEU A 490 11.39 -9.61 -28.08
CA LEU A 490 10.59 -8.44 -28.46
C LEU A 490 10.90 -8.10 -29.93
N GLU A 491 10.04 -8.53 -30.85
CA GLU A 491 10.21 -8.37 -32.30
C GLU A 491 9.21 -7.38 -32.94
N THR A 492 9.09 -7.46 -34.28
CA THR A 492 8.28 -6.56 -35.12
C THR A 492 7.27 -7.31 -35.99
N ASP A 493 7.22 -8.63 -35.82
CA ASP A 493 6.58 -9.62 -36.70
C ASP A 493 6.11 -10.86 -35.91
N ALA A 494 5.70 -10.66 -34.65
CA ALA A 494 5.16 -11.71 -33.79
C ALA A 494 3.80 -12.22 -34.29
N ASP A 495 3.60 -13.53 -34.21
CA ASP A 495 2.43 -14.24 -34.76
C ASP A 495 1.54 -14.79 -33.63
N ALA A 496 0.72 -13.94 -33.00
CA ALA A 496 -0.16 -14.30 -31.89
C ALA A 496 -1.62 -13.94 -32.16
N ASP A 497 -2.53 -14.82 -31.73
CA ASP A 497 -3.98 -14.64 -31.76
C ASP A 497 -4.38 -14.03 -30.41
N ILE A 498 -4.68 -12.72 -30.41
CA ILE A 498 -4.69 -11.87 -29.20
C ILE A 498 -6.08 -11.38 -28.80
N ASN A 499 -7.13 -11.74 -29.54
CA ASN A 499 -8.51 -11.66 -29.06
C ASN A 499 -9.16 -13.02 -28.75
N TRP A 500 -8.55 -14.15 -29.15
CA TRP A 500 -9.03 -15.50 -28.81
C TRP A 500 -8.86 -15.86 -27.31
N ILE A 501 -9.98 -16.08 -26.62
CA ILE A 501 -10.08 -16.52 -25.22
C ILE A 501 -11.13 -17.64 -25.12
N ASP A 502 -10.69 -18.89 -24.89
CA ASP A 502 -11.52 -20.11 -24.82
C ASP A 502 -12.56 -20.09 -23.68
N SER A 503 -12.36 -19.25 -22.65
CA SER A 503 -13.16 -19.20 -21.43
C SER A 503 -14.23 -18.09 -21.42
N ILE A 504 -14.48 -17.43 -22.56
CA ILE A 504 -15.44 -16.32 -22.68
C ILE A 504 -16.25 -16.48 -23.98
N GLY A 505 -17.46 -17.00 -23.85
CA GLY A 505 -18.42 -17.21 -24.93
C GLY A 505 -18.43 -18.64 -25.49
N ASP A 506 -19.55 -18.95 -26.13
CA ASP A 506 -19.84 -20.22 -26.80
C ASP A 506 -18.77 -20.59 -27.85
N PRO A 507 -18.33 -21.85 -28.00
CA PRO A 507 -17.30 -22.25 -28.97
C PRO A 507 -17.60 -21.81 -30.41
N GLY A 508 -16.75 -20.95 -30.97
CA GLY A 508 -16.95 -20.34 -32.29
C GLY A 508 -17.81 -19.06 -32.31
N LYS A 509 -18.12 -18.47 -31.14
CA LYS A 509 -18.78 -17.15 -30.98
C LYS A 509 -17.95 -16.25 -30.07
N GLY A 510 -18.24 -14.94 -30.08
CA GLY A 510 -17.69 -13.98 -29.11
C GLY A 510 -16.17 -13.94 -29.12
N CYS A 511 -15.53 -14.26 -27.99
CA CYS A 511 -14.08 -14.35 -27.86
C CYS A 511 -13.53 -15.77 -28.10
N ASN A 512 -14.42 -16.77 -28.22
CA ASN A 512 -14.07 -18.17 -28.46
C ASN A 512 -13.95 -18.46 -29.99
N ILE A 513 -13.47 -17.47 -30.75
CA ILE A 513 -13.21 -17.53 -32.18
C ILE A 513 -11.69 -17.61 -32.37
N GLN A 514 -11.21 -18.73 -32.88
CA GLN A 514 -9.79 -18.94 -33.22
C GLN A 514 -9.53 -18.56 -34.68
N GLU A 515 -9.50 -17.25 -34.97
CA GLU A 515 -9.18 -16.71 -36.29
C GLU A 515 -8.39 -15.39 -36.17
N LYS A 516 -7.14 -15.40 -36.67
CA LYS A 516 -6.26 -14.23 -36.68
C LYS A 516 -6.69 -13.19 -37.73
N THR A 517 -6.82 -11.93 -37.31
CA THR A 517 -7.37 -10.82 -38.11
C THR A 517 -6.52 -9.54 -38.04
N GLU A 518 -7.11 -8.41 -38.47
CA GLU A 518 -6.60 -7.04 -38.26
C GLU A 518 -7.59 -6.30 -37.34
N LEU A 519 -7.32 -6.36 -36.03
CA LEU A 519 -8.11 -5.76 -34.96
C LEU A 519 -8.02 -4.23 -35.03
N LYS A 520 -9.16 -3.56 -34.99
CA LYS A 520 -9.29 -2.10 -35.08
C LYS A 520 -10.00 -1.55 -33.85
N GLY A 521 -9.40 -0.55 -33.20
CA GLY A 521 -10.08 0.21 -32.17
C GLY A 521 -11.17 1.09 -32.79
N HIS A 522 -12.16 1.43 -31.97
CA HIS A 522 -13.28 2.30 -32.30
C HIS A 522 -13.41 3.37 -31.21
N ASP A 523 -13.99 4.53 -31.51
CA ASP A 523 -14.34 5.54 -30.51
C ASP A 523 -15.85 5.52 -30.34
N ASP A 524 -16.34 4.64 -29.47
CA ASP A 524 -17.76 4.34 -29.32
C ASP A 524 -18.57 5.59 -28.96
N TRP A 525 -18.07 6.41 -28.04
CA TRP A 525 -18.74 7.64 -27.63
C TRP A 525 -18.86 8.65 -28.77
N ALA A 526 -17.91 8.67 -29.71
CA ALA A 526 -18.01 9.46 -30.94
C ALA A 526 -18.82 8.76 -32.07
N GLY A 527 -19.09 7.46 -31.94
CA GLY A 527 -19.75 6.63 -32.95
C GLY A 527 -21.24 6.32 -32.69
N ILE A 528 -21.73 6.50 -31.45
CA ILE A 528 -23.13 6.15 -31.11
C ILE A 528 -24.18 6.90 -31.94
N GLN A 529 -25.22 6.16 -32.32
CA GLN A 529 -26.34 6.58 -33.15
C GLN A 529 -27.55 6.90 -32.25
N TYR A 530 -27.81 8.18 -32.03
CA TYR A 530 -28.82 8.62 -31.06
C TYR A 530 -30.27 8.45 -31.57
N ASN A 531 -30.54 8.83 -32.82
CA ASN A 531 -31.89 8.92 -33.41
C ASN A 531 -32.45 7.55 -33.88
N PRO A 532 -33.35 6.88 -33.14
CA PRO A 532 -33.81 5.53 -33.50
C PRO A 532 -34.64 5.47 -34.80
N ARG A 533 -35.09 6.63 -35.31
CA ARG A 533 -36.01 6.73 -36.45
C ARG A 533 -35.32 6.58 -37.81
N LEU A 534 -33.98 6.50 -37.85
CA LEU A 534 -33.24 6.28 -39.09
C LEU A 534 -33.46 4.86 -39.66
N HIS A 535 -33.71 3.88 -38.79
CA HIS A 535 -33.70 2.46 -39.13
C HIS A 535 -35.13 1.90 -39.20
N VAL A 536 -35.82 2.21 -40.31
CA VAL A 536 -37.23 1.87 -40.58
C VAL A 536 -37.58 0.37 -40.52
N GLY A 537 -36.56 -0.51 -40.47
CA GLY A 537 -36.74 -1.95 -40.28
C GLY A 537 -37.03 -2.36 -38.84
N PHE A 538 -36.48 -1.63 -37.85
CA PHE A 538 -36.70 -1.87 -36.42
C PHE A 538 -37.79 -0.94 -35.88
N PHE A 539 -37.70 0.36 -36.17
CA PHE A 539 -38.61 1.42 -35.69
C PHE A 539 -40.11 1.16 -35.93
N ALA A 540 -40.46 0.31 -36.89
CA ALA A 540 -41.83 -0.11 -37.19
C ALA A 540 -42.31 -1.31 -36.34
N ASP A 541 -41.70 -1.54 -35.17
CA ASP A 541 -41.83 -2.76 -34.32
C ASP A 541 -41.60 -4.05 -35.16
N GLY A 542 -40.54 -4.02 -35.98
CA GLY A 542 -40.32 -4.97 -37.06
C GLY A 542 -39.66 -6.30 -36.68
N LEU A 543 -39.24 -7.06 -37.69
CA LEU A 543 -38.60 -8.37 -37.51
C LEU A 543 -37.20 -8.21 -36.89
N ARG A 544 -37.13 -8.40 -35.57
CA ARG A 544 -35.86 -8.58 -34.84
C ARG A 544 -35.14 -9.79 -35.40
N ARG A 545 -33.90 -9.60 -35.82
CA ARG A 545 -33.06 -10.67 -36.38
C ARG A 545 -32.35 -11.38 -35.24
N ASN A 546 -31.98 -12.64 -35.47
CA ASN A 546 -30.99 -13.30 -34.63
C ASN A 546 -29.70 -12.47 -34.62
N LEU A 547 -29.02 -12.52 -33.47
CA LEU A 547 -27.74 -11.88 -33.21
C LEU A 547 -26.74 -12.92 -32.71
N PRO A 548 -25.45 -12.56 -32.55
CA PRO A 548 -24.56 -13.29 -31.66
C PRO A 548 -25.19 -13.42 -30.26
N VAL A 549 -24.77 -14.44 -29.51
CA VAL A 549 -25.33 -14.69 -28.18
C VAL A 549 -24.47 -13.99 -27.13
N GLU A 550 -25.11 -13.18 -26.30
CA GLU A 550 -24.49 -12.46 -25.19
C GLU A 550 -24.00 -13.40 -24.08
N LEU A 551 -23.20 -12.87 -23.16
CA LEU A 551 -22.58 -13.69 -22.12
C LEU A 551 -23.62 -14.39 -21.24
N THR A 552 -23.39 -15.68 -20.97
CA THR A 552 -24.22 -16.47 -20.06
C THR A 552 -23.77 -16.37 -18.61
N GLU A 553 -24.60 -16.85 -17.68
CA GLU A 553 -24.20 -17.00 -16.28
C GLU A 553 -22.95 -17.89 -16.13
N THR A 554 -22.77 -18.87 -17.03
CA THR A 554 -21.59 -19.75 -17.04
C THR A 554 -20.33 -19.00 -17.46
N ASP A 555 -20.41 -18.10 -18.45
CA ASP A 555 -19.28 -17.26 -18.86
C ASP A 555 -18.92 -16.25 -17.77
N TYR A 556 -19.92 -15.62 -17.16
CA TYR A 556 -19.77 -14.74 -16.00
C TYR A 556 -19.07 -15.46 -14.82
N LYS A 557 -19.51 -16.68 -14.46
CA LYS A 557 -18.87 -17.51 -13.44
C LYS A 557 -17.48 -18.02 -13.86
N ALA A 558 -17.22 -18.23 -15.16
CA ALA A 558 -15.88 -18.52 -15.68
C ALA A 558 -14.96 -17.29 -15.63
N MET A 559 -15.49 -16.08 -15.81
CA MET A 559 -14.78 -14.81 -15.63
C MET A 559 -14.46 -14.51 -14.16
N ALA A 560 -15.22 -15.08 -13.21
CA ALA A 560 -14.96 -14.99 -11.77
C ALA A 560 -13.73 -15.77 -11.29
N GLN A 561 -13.15 -16.66 -12.11
CA GLN A 561 -11.98 -17.46 -11.72
C GLN A 561 -10.69 -16.62 -11.66
N GLN A 562 -10.54 -15.78 -10.63
CA GLN A 562 -9.25 -15.20 -10.24
C GLN A 562 -8.70 -15.88 -8.99
N ALA A 563 -7.37 -15.89 -8.84
CA ALA A 563 -6.65 -16.26 -7.62
C ALA A 563 -6.24 -14.99 -6.86
N ASP A 564 -6.35 -15.00 -5.52
CA ASP A 564 -5.97 -13.88 -4.63
C ASP A 564 -5.27 -14.46 -3.40
N LEU A 565 -3.93 -14.50 -3.42
CA LEU A 565 -3.10 -15.29 -2.50
C LEU A 565 -2.57 -14.47 -1.32
N LYS A 566 -3.39 -14.39 -0.29
CA LYS A 566 -3.00 -13.85 1.02
C LYS A 566 -1.93 -14.71 1.70
N LEU A 567 -0.83 -14.08 2.10
CA LEU A 567 0.24 -14.71 2.88
C LEU A 567 0.13 -14.35 4.37
N ALA A 568 0.17 -15.36 5.24
CA ALA A 568 0.29 -15.20 6.68
C ALA A 568 1.58 -15.87 7.18
N LYS A 569 2.32 -15.25 8.10
CA LYS A 569 3.60 -15.79 8.58
C LYS A 569 3.72 -15.73 10.10
N THR A 570 4.08 -16.85 10.72
CA THR A 570 4.34 -16.94 12.16
C THR A 570 5.68 -17.63 12.44
N ALA A 571 6.29 -17.32 13.58
CA ALA A 571 7.47 -18.00 14.11
C ALA A 571 7.09 -18.80 15.36
N ASP A 572 7.73 -19.96 15.56
CA ASP A 572 7.50 -20.83 16.72
C ASP A 572 7.99 -20.26 18.07
N ARG A 573 8.69 -19.11 18.05
CA ARG A 573 9.09 -18.34 19.23
C ARG A 573 9.32 -16.86 18.92
N ALA A 574 8.96 -16.00 19.87
CA ALA A 574 9.22 -14.55 19.80
C ALA A 574 10.67 -14.17 20.18
N THR A 575 11.40 -15.07 20.84
CA THR A 575 12.84 -14.90 21.16
C THR A 575 13.60 -16.19 20.92
N ALA A 576 14.84 -16.10 20.42
CA ALA A 576 15.72 -17.24 20.15
C ALA A 576 17.18 -16.94 20.55
N THR A 577 17.94 -17.97 20.90
CA THR A 577 19.36 -17.88 21.25
C THR A 577 20.26 -18.39 20.13
N GLY A 578 21.55 -18.08 20.19
CA GLY A 578 22.54 -18.63 19.26
C GLY A 578 22.49 -20.16 19.23
N GLY A 579 22.42 -20.74 18.02
CA GLY A 579 22.32 -22.18 17.79
C GLY A 579 20.91 -22.76 17.77
N ASP A 580 19.89 -22.02 18.22
CA ASP A 580 18.49 -22.44 18.12
C ASP A 580 18.01 -22.46 16.65
N THR A 581 17.06 -23.34 16.34
CA THR A 581 16.40 -23.38 15.03
C THR A 581 15.00 -22.76 15.14
N ILE A 582 14.83 -21.56 14.58
CA ILE A 582 13.51 -20.93 14.41
C ILE A 582 12.74 -21.72 13.35
N SER A 583 11.52 -22.12 13.67
CA SER A 583 10.58 -22.73 12.73
C SER A 583 9.54 -21.69 12.34
N TYR A 584 9.39 -21.45 11.04
CA TYR A 584 8.37 -20.54 10.52
C TYR A 584 7.25 -21.34 9.87
N THR A 585 6.01 -20.97 10.17
CA THR A 585 4.84 -21.44 9.44
C THR A 585 4.39 -20.33 8.52
N VAL A 586 4.48 -20.55 7.21
CA VAL A 586 3.82 -19.72 6.21
C VAL A 586 2.48 -20.35 5.90
N GLY A 587 1.39 -19.63 6.16
CA GLY A 587 0.07 -19.92 5.61
C GLY A 587 -0.10 -19.19 4.29
N VAL A 588 -0.74 -19.87 3.34
CA VAL A 588 -1.25 -19.27 2.10
C VAL A 588 -2.75 -19.55 2.07
N THR A 589 -3.53 -18.50 1.98
CA THR A 589 -4.99 -18.54 1.83
C THR A 589 -5.31 -18.01 0.44
N ASP A 590 -6.13 -18.76 -0.30
CA ASP A 590 -6.75 -18.26 -1.53
C ASP A 590 -8.05 -17.55 -1.15
N LEU A 591 -8.11 -16.24 -1.38
CA LEU A 591 -9.30 -15.41 -1.25
C LEU A 591 -10.06 -15.28 -2.57
N GLY A 592 -9.50 -15.80 -3.67
CA GLY A 592 -10.07 -15.69 -5.00
C GLY A 592 -11.39 -16.46 -5.14
N PRO A 593 -12.28 -16.08 -6.07
CA PRO A 593 -13.46 -16.87 -6.39
C PRO A 593 -13.11 -18.11 -7.24
N GLY A 594 -11.95 -18.11 -7.89
CA GLY A 594 -11.38 -19.26 -8.60
C GLY A 594 -10.48 -20.13 -7.72
N PRO A 595 -10.01 -21.28 -8.23
CA PRO A 595 -8.99 -22.09 -7.56
C PRO A 595 -7.58 -21.65 -7.97
N ALA A 596 -6.77 -21.19 -7.02
CA ALA A 596 -5.37 -20.85 -7.26
C ALA A 596 -4.49 -22.07 -7.54
N LYS A 597 -3.69 -22.00 -8.60
CA LYS A 597 -2.80 -23.05 -9.10
C LYS A 597 -1.36 -22.57 -9.18
N ALA A 598 -0.44 -23.52 -9.44
CA ALA A 598 0.99 -23.27 -9.67
C ALA A 598 1.68 -22.48 -8.53
N ILE A 599 1.14 -22.57 -7.32
CA ILE A 599 1.49 -21.72 -6.18
C ILE A 599 2.95 -21.98 -5.75
N GLU A 600 3.80 -20.95 -5.78
CA GLU A 600 5.15 -20.96 -5.21
C GLU A 600 5.29 -19.94 -4.08
N VAL A 601 5.66 -20.42 -2.89
CA VAL A 601 6.13 -19.57 -1.78
C VAL A 601 7.65 -19.44 -1.86
N THR A 602 8.13 -18.19 -1.84
CA THR A 602 9.55 -17.83 -1.73
C THR A 602 9.81 -17.22 -0.36
N ASP A 603 10.53 -17.92 0.52
CA ASP A 603 10.97 -17.39 1.82
C ASP A 603 12.42 -16.90 1.75
N THR A 604 12.66 -15.64 2.08
CA THR A 604 14.01 -15.05 2.13
C THR A 604 14.48 -15.02 3.57
N LEU A 605 15.32 -16.00 3.93
CA LEU A 605 15.77 -16.18 5.31
C LEU A 605 16.61 -15.00 5.81
N PRO A 606 16.73 -14.81 7.14
CA PRO A 606 17.44 -13.66 7.73
C PRO A 606 18.95 -13.54 7.40
N ASP A 607 19.55 -14.53 6.76
CA ASP A 607 20.92 -14.49 6.23
C ASP A 607 21.00 -14.19 4.71
N GLY A 608 19.86 -13.95 4.06
CA GLY A 608 19.72 -13.78 2.61
C GLY A 608 19.50 -15.08 1.83
N THR A 609 19.43 -16.24 2.48
CA THR A 609 19.19 -17.52 1.80
C THR A 609 17.74 -17.62 1.34
N VAL A 610 17.53 -17.61 0.02
CA VAL A 610 16.20 -17.79 -0.58
C VAL A 610 15.84 -19.28 -0.65
N GLN A 611 14.68 -19.66 -0.10
CA GLN A 611 14.10 -20.99 -0.25
C GLN A 611 12.75 -20.92 -0.96
N ARG A 612 12.51 -21.85 -1.89
CA ARG A 612 11.24 -21.99 -2.63
C ARG A 612 10.46 -23.23 -2.21
N ARG A 613 9.12 -23.15 -2.30
CA ARG A 613 8.18 -24.27 -2.08
C ARG A 613 7.00 -24.13 -3.03
N THR A 614 6.90 -25.04 -4.00
CA THR A 614 5.63 -25.26 -4.71
C THR A 614 4.62 -25.89 -3.74
N LEU A 615 3.39 -25.40 -3.76
CA LEU A 615 2.27 -25.91 -2.98
C LEU A 615 1.26 -26.62 -3.90
N PRO A 616 0.38 -27.49 -3.39
CA PRO A 616 -0.77 -27.97 -4.15
C PRO A 616 -1.71 -26.82 -4.52
N ASP A 617 -2.44 -26.97 -5.62
CA ASP A 617 -3.55 -26.08 -5.97
C ASP A 617 -4.53 -25.93 -4.80
N LEU A 618 -4.97 -24.70 -4.56
CA LEU A 618 -6.03 -24.35 -3.61
C LEU A 618 -7.37 -24.25 -4.35
N ALA A 619 -8.45 -24.34 -3.59
CA ALA A 619 -9.77 -23.90 -4.03
C ALA A 619 -10.09 -22.56 -3.37
N ALA A 620 -11.03 -21.80 -3.94
CA ALA A 620 -11.57 -20.57 -3.36
C ALA A 620 -11.83 -20.70 -1.84
N GLY A 621 -11.31 -19.75 -1.05
CA GLY A 621 -11.40 -19.74 0.42
C GLY A 621 -10.52 -20.75 1.16
N ALA A 622 -9.81 -21.65 0.46
CA ALA A 622 -8.98 -22.67 1.09
C ALA A 622 -7.67 -22.10 1.64
N THR A 623 -7.13 -22.74 2.67
CA THR A 623 -5.85 -22.38 3.29
C THR A 623 -4.95 -23.60 3.44
N THR A 624 -3.69 -23.45 3.06
CA THR A 624 -2.63 -24.44 3.30
C THR A 624 -1.49 -23.82 4.11
N THR A 625 -0.59 -24.64 4.66
CA THR A 625 0.60 -24.15 5.36
C THR A 625 1.86 -24.90 4.95
N THR A 626 2.98 -24.20 4.91
CA THR A 626 4.30 -24.75 4.54
C THR A 626 5.37 -24.32 5.56
N PRO A 627 6.23 -25.25 6.04
CA PRO A 627 7.25 -24.94 7.03
C PRO A 627 8.59 -24.52 6.39
N PHE A 628 9.18 -23.48 6.97
CA PHE A 628 10.58 -23.08 6.76
C PHE A 628 11.33 -23.09 8.10
N SER A 629 12.65 -23.10 8.06
CA SER A 629 13.46 -23.02 9.26
C SER A 629 14.78 -22.27 9.05
N TYR A 630 15.26 -21.64 10.12
CA TYR A 630 16.49 -20.86 10.16
C TYR A 630 17.26 -21.17 11.43
N GLN A 631 18.54 -21.53 11.32
CA GLN A 631 19.40 -21.70 12.49
C GLN A 631 20.05 -20.36 12.86
N VAL A 632 19.80 -19.88 14.08
CA VAL A 632 20.35 -18.63 14.58
C VAL A 632 21.88 -18.76 14.74
N PRO A 633 22.70 -17.88 14.14
CA PRO A 633 24.15 -17.96 14.29
C PRO A 633 24.62 -17.81 15.75
N CYS A 634 25.68 -18.52 16.14
CA CYS A 634 26.28 -18.36 17.47
C CYS A 634 26.82 -16.96 17.74
N GLU A 635 27.25 -16.25 16.70
CA GLU A 635 27.77 -14.88 16.76
C GLU A 635 26.66 -13.80 16.73
N VAL A 636 25.38 -14.19 16.89
CA VAL A 636 24.26 -13.23 16.91
C VAL A 636 24.43 -12.25 18.07
N THR A 637 24.25 -10.96 17.80
CA THR A 637 24.32 -9.93 18.84
C THR A 637 23.04 -9.97 19.69
N ASP A 638 23.21 -9.86 21.00
CA ASP A 638 22.09 -9.76 21.94
C ASP A 638 21.20 -8.56 21.60
N GLY A 639 19.89 -8.81 21.48
CA GLY A 639 18.91 -7.80 21.07
C GLY A 639 18.74 -7.58 19.57
N THR A 640 19.50 -8.25 18.69
CA THR A 640 19.24 -8.23 17.24
C THR A 640 17.80 -8.67 16.93
N VAL A 641 17.10 -7.92 16.08
CA VAL A 641 15.81 -8.35 15.52
C VAL A 641 16.09 -9.25 14.31
N ILE A 642 15.60 -10.49 14.38
CA ILE A 642 15.67 -11.47 13.29
C ILE A 642 14.34 -11.40 12.54
N THR A 643 14.30 -10.66 11.45
CA THR A 643 13.12 -10.56 10.57
C THR A 643 13.23 -11.61 9.46
N ASN A 644 12.19 -12.41 9.26
CA ASN A 644 12.08 -13.35 8.14
C ASN A 644 10.85 -13.02 7.28
N THR A 645 11.01 -13.01 5.95
CA THR A 645 9.97 -12.51 5.02
C THR A 645 9.75 -13.51 3.89
N ALA A 646 8.50 -13.94 3.76
CA ALA A 646 8.04 -14.73 2.62
C ALA A 646 7.16 -13.90 1.69
N THR A 647 7.27 -14.20 0.41
CA THR A 647 6.32 -13.82 -0.64
C THR A 647 5.69 -15.08 -1.22
N VAL A 648 4.52 -14.96 -1.85
CA VAL A 648 3.90 -16.02 -2.66
C VAL A 648 3.62 -15.47 -4.06
N THR A 649 3.46 -16.40 -5.00
CA THR A 649 2.95 -16.17 -6.35
C THR A 649 2.14 -17.40 -6.75
N GLY A 650 1.08 -17.20 -7.52
CA GLY A 650 0.32 -18.28 -8.15
C GLY A 650 -0.52 -17.74 -9.30
N THR A 651 -1.31 -18.61 -9.92
CA THR A 651 -2.20 -18.26 -11.02
C THR A 651 -3.63 -18.69 -10.73
N ASP A 652 -4.59 -18.20 -11.50
CA ASP A 652 -5.93 -18.79 -11.57
C ASP A 652 -5.94 -20.17 -12.28
N ALA A 653 -7.15 -20.63 -12.60
CA ALA A 653 -7.36 -21.88 -13.30
C ALA A 653 -6.89 -21.87 -14.76
N GLU A 654 -6.92 -20.70 -15.40
CA GLU A 654 -6.54 -20.42 -16.77
C GLU A 654 -5.03 -20.19 -16.93
N GLY A 655 -4.33 -19.85 -15.85
CA GLY A 655 -2.89 -19.61 -15.81
C GLY A 655 -2.49 -18.13 -15.75
N VAL A 656 -3.40 -17.22 -15.42
CA VAL A 656 -3.09 -15.80 -15.24
C VAL A 656 -2.64 -15.51 -13.81
N PRO A 657 -1.53 -14.77 -13.60
CA PRO A 657 -1.02 -14.47 -12.28
C PRO A 657 -2.00 -13.67 -11.42
N ASP A 658 -1.93 -13.91 -10.13
CA ASP A 658 -2.57 -13.12 -9.07
C ASP A 658 -2.42 -11.59 -9.30
N PRO A 659 -3.55 -10.84 -9.38
CA PRO A 659 -3.57 -9.39 -9.51
C PRO A 659 -3.43 -8.64 -8.16
N SER A 660 -3.74 -9.29 -7.04
CA SER A 660 -3.85 -8.75 -5.68
C SER A 660 -2.53 -8.86 -4.91
N ARG A 661 -1.50 -8.17 -5.42
CA ARG A 661 -0.12 -8.35 -4.92
C ARG A 661 0.18 -7.63 -3.59
N THR A 662 -0.83 -7.12 -2.88
CA THR A 662 -0.70 -6.27 -1.68
C THR A 662 -0.54 -7.06 -0.38
N ASP A 663 -1.12 -8.25 -0.26
CA ASP A 663 -0.95 -9.14 0.91
C ASP A 663 -0.31 -10.51 0.56
N ASN A 664 0.15 -10.66 -0.68
CA ASN A 664 1.07 -11.70 -1.18
C ASN A 664 2.45 -11.74 -0.44
N THR A 665 2.67 -10.92 0.58
CA THR A 665 3.92 -10.82 1.36
C THR A 665 3.62 -10.73 2.85
N ALA A 666 4.30 -11.55 3.67
CA ALA A 666 4.29 -11.36 5.12
C ALA A 666 5.65 -11.60 5.78
N SER A 667 5.90 -10.83 6.83
CA SER A 667 7.12 -10.83 7.63
C SER A 667 6.80 -11.19 9.08
N VAL A 668 7.75 -11.84 9.76
CA VAL A 668 7.67 -12.08 11.21
C VAL A 668 9.03 -11.82 11.86
N GLU A 669 9.01 -11.31 13.08
CA GLU A 669 10.20 -10.96 13.85
C GLU A 669 10.40 -11.89 15.06
N THR A 670 11.66 -12.23 15.33
CA THR A 670 12.11 -12.94 16.53
C THR A 670 13.29 -12.18 17.13
N THR A 671 13.28 -11.81 18.40
CA THR A 671 14.43 -11.10 19.00
C THR A 671 15.50 -12.08 19.47
N ALA A 672 16.74 -11.87 19.02
CA ALA A 672 17.90 -12.61 19.49
C ALA A 672 18.20 -12.35 20.97
N ARG A 673 18.64 -13.38 21.67
CA ARG A 673 19.13 -13.34 23.05
C ARG A 673 20.49 -14.04 23.12
N ALA A 674 21.49 -13.37 23.67
CA ALA A 674 22.84 -13.93 23.80
C ALA A 674 23.49 -13.53 25.13
N PRO A 675 24.36 -14.38 25.71
CA PRO A 675 25.17 -13.99 26.86
C PRO A 675 26.16 -12.90 26.47
N LYS A 676 26.38 -11.94 27.38
CA LYS A 676 27.34 -10.86 27.20
C LYS A 676 28.14 -10.69 28.48
N LEU A 677 29.17 -11.51 28.63
CA LEU A 677 30.04 -11.46 29.79
C LEU A 677 30.89 -10.20 29.78
N THR A 678 31.08 -9.62 30.96
CA THR A 678 32.12 -8.64 31.25
C THR A 678 33.06 -9.21 32.29
N VAL A 679 34.32 -8.77 32.28
CA VAL A 679 35.25 -9.02 33.38
C VAL A 679 36.13 -7.80 33.60
N ALA A 680 36.35 -7.46 34.87
CA ALA A 680 37.32 -6.51 35.34
C ALA A 680 38.21 -7.17 36.40
N GLN A 681 39.46 -6.76 36.49
CA GLN A 681 40.35 -7.17 37.57
C GLN A 681 41.02 -5.95 38.17
N THR A 682 41.05 -5.90 39.49
CA THR A 682 41.87 -4.94 40.26
C THR A 682 42.80 -5.70 41.18
N ALA A 683 43.92 -5.08 41.51
CA ALA A 683 44.90 -5.58 42.47
C ALA A 683 45.31 -4.45 43.41
N THR A 684 45.86 -4.78 44.58
CA THR A 684 46.54 -3.81 45.44
C THR A 684 47.61 -3.08 44.61
N PRO A 685 47.53 -1.75 44.37
CA PRO A 685 48.39 -1.09 43.37
C PRO A 685 49.89 -1.14 43.69
N SER A 686 50.21 -1.19 44.99
CA SER A 686 51.58 -1.39 45.45
C SER A 686 51.60 -2.17 46.76
N VAL A 687 52.55 -3.11 46.86
CA VAL A 687 52.88 -3.84 48.09
C VAL A 687 54.39 -3.82 48.30
N ARG A 688 54.87 -4.27 49.45
CA ARG A 688 56.30 -4.58 49.64
C ARG A 688 56.53 -6.06 49.36
N ALA A 689 57.77 -6.46 49.06
CA ALA A 689 58.10 -7.87 48.83
C ALA A 689 57.58 -8.77 49.98
N GLY A 690 56.89 -9.87 49.63
CA GLY A 690 56.20 -10.78 50.55
C GLY A 690 54.82 -10.36 51.08
N GLU A 691 54.46 -9.06 51.08
CA GLU A 691 53.13 -8.62 51.53
C GLU A 691 52.04 -9.11 50.57
N ALA A 692 50.86 -9.46 51.09
CA ALA A 692 49.75 -9.95 50.28
C ALA A 692 49.24 -8.88 49.31
N ILE A 693 49.17 -9.24 48.04
CA ILE A 693 48.41 -8.55 47.00
C ILE A 693 46.99 -9.11 47.08
N THR A 694 46.01 -8.26 47.35
CA THR A 694 44.59 -8.58 47.18
C THR A 694 44.22 -8.36 45.73
N TYR A 695 43.69 -9.38 45.08
CA TYR A 695 43.08 -9.34 43.76
C TYR A 695 41.56 -9.41 43.90
N THR A 696 40.86 -8.54 43.19
CA THR A 696 39.40 -8.57 43.05
C THR A 696 39.07 -8.69 41.58
N ILE A 697 38.55 -9.86 41.19
CA ILE A 697 37.95 -10.10 39.88
C ILE A 697 36.45 -9.82 40.00
N THR A 698 35.92 -8.92 39.18
CA THR A 698 34.48 -8.69 39.02
C THR A 698 34.06 -9.22 37.65
N TYR A 699 32.95 -9.96 37.58
CA TYR A 699 32.39 -10.45 36.33
C TYR A 699 30.86 -10.43 36.40
N ALA A 700 30.21 -10.15 35.26
CA ALA A 700 28.76 -10.12 35.15
C ALA A 700 28.34 -10.62 33.76
N ASN A 701 27.17 -11.25 33.66
CA ASN A 701 26.48 -11.39 32.39
C ASN A 701 25.49 -10.22 32.25
N ALA A 702 25.65 -9.42 31.20
CA ALA A 702 24.85 -8.24 30.90
C ALA A 702 24.24 -8.34 29.48
N GLY A 703 23.75 -9.54 29.16
CA GLY A 703 23.04 -9.88 27.94
C GLY A 703 21.81 -10.75 28.27
N GLY A 704 20.85 -10.77 27.35
CA GLY A 704 19.51 -11.31 27.55
C GLY A 704 19.38 -12.84 27.53
N ASP A 705 20.45 -13.60 27.27
CA ASP A 705 20.49 -15.04 27.55
C ASP A 705 21.45 -15.35 28.72
N ALA A 706 21.19 -16.45 29.43
CA ALA A 706 22.09 -16.98 30.43
C ALA A 706 23.42 -17.43 29.81
N ALA A 707 24.46 -17.48 30.64
CA ALA A 707 25.74 -18.04 30.28
C ALA A 707 25.97 -19.35 31.03
N SER A 708 26.10 -20.47 30.33
CA SER A 708 26.38 -21.76 30.96
C SER A 708 27.88 -22.06 31.04
N ASN A 709 28.25 -22.96 31.95
CA ASN A 709 29.62 -23.46 32.12
C ASN A 709 30.67 -22.35 32.31
N VAL A 710 30.33 -21.29 33.05
CA VAL A 710 31.24 -20.16 33.30
C VAL A 710 32.45 -20.65 34.09
N ALA A 711 33.64 -20.43 33.54
CA ALA A 711 34.92 -20.78 34.13
C ALA A 711 35.82 -19.53 34.18
N VAL A 712 36.09 -19.05 35.40
CA VAL A 712 36.99 -17.91 35.66
C VAL A 712 38.38 -18.46 35.90
N THR A 713 39.36 -18.01 35.14
CA THR A 713 40.76 -18.45 35.26
C THR A 713 41.68 -17.26 35.41
N ALA A 714 42.37 -17.16 36.54
CA ALA A 714 43.38 -16.12 36.79
C ALA A 714 44.79 -16.69 36.66
N THR A 715 45.65 -16.01 35.91
CA THR A 715 47.08 -16.35 35.78
C THR A 715 47.90 -15.32 36.55
N LEU A 716 48.47 -15.76 37.66
CA LEU A 716 49.46 -14.99 38.41
C LEU A 716 50.83 -15.10 37.73
N PRO A 717 51.59 -13.99 37.66
CA PRO A 717 52.90 -13.99 37.01
C PRO A 717 53.92 -14.82 37.80
N LYS A 718 55.06 -15.09 37.16
CA LYS A 718 56.22 -15.70 37.81
C LYS A 718 56.58 -14.96 39.10
N ASP A 719 57.04 -15.72 40.08
CA ASP A 719 57.46 -15.23 41.39
C ASP A 719 56.36 -14.57 42.25
N VAL A 720 55.08 -14.75 41.88
CA VAL A 720 53.91 -14.56 42.77
C VAL A 720 53.37 -15.92 43.21
N TYR A 721 53.26 -16.08 44.53
CA TYR A 721 52.86 -17.32 45.18
C TYR A 721 51.42 -17.26 45.69
N TYR A 722 50.64 -18.27 45.33
CA TYR A 722 49.34 -18.57 45.92
C TYR A 722 49.34 -19.97 46.56
N SER A 723 48.79 -20.09 47.77
CA SER A 723 48.31 -21.35 48.35
C SER A 723 47.04 -21.09 49.17
N THR A 724 46.13 -22.05 49.19
CA THR A 724 44.82 -21.90 49.86
C THR A 724 44.94 -21.59 51.36
N PRO A 725 45.88 -22.14 52.16
CA PRO A 725 46.01 -21.79 53.58
C PRO A 725 46.66 -20.42 53.86
N LEU A 726 47.22 -19.77 52.84
CA LEU A 726 47.75 -18.40 52.92
C LEU A 726 46.80 -17.35 52.34
N ASP A 727 45.69 -17.77 51.72
CA ASP A 727 44.74 -16.87 51.08
C ASP A 727 43.72 -16.28 52.09
N LEU A 728 43.93 -15.02 52.43
CA LEU A 728 43.09 -14.21 53.31
C LEU A 728 41.93 -13.51 52.59
N GLY A 729 41.76 -13.70 51.28
CA GLY A 729 40.67 -13.12 50.50
C GLY A 729 39.29 -13.69 50.89
N ALA A 730 38.27 -12.83 50.88
CA ALA A 730 36.91 -13.15 51.29
C ALA A 730 36.07 -13.89 50.22
N GLY A 731 36.60 -14.06 49.01
CA GLY A 731 35.95 -14.79 47.93
C GLY A 731 36.06 -16.32 48.06
N PRO A 732 35.40 -17.06 47.15
CA PRO A 732 35.57 -18.51 47.06
C PRO A 732 37.02 -18.85 46.74
N LYS A 733 37.51 -19.98 47.25
CA LYS A 733 38.84 -20.51 46.91
C LYS A 733 38.79 -21.19 45.53
N PRO A 734 39.87 -21.15 44.74
CA PRO A 734 39.90 -21.78 43.42
C PRO A 734 39.77 -23.30 43.55
N ALA A 735 39.07 -23.90 42.59
CA ALA A 735 38.88 -25.35 42.50
C ALA A 735 40.18 -26.07 42.12
N THR A 736 41.07 -25.41 41.37
CA THR A 736 42.40 -25.91 41.02
C THR A 736 43.45 -24.80 41.12
N VAL A 737 44.69 -25.20 41.44
CA VAL A 737 45.88 -24.35 41.42
C VAL A 737 46.99 -25.11 40.73
N THR A 738 47.49 -24.58 39.61
CA THR A 738 48.51 -25.22 38.78
C THR A 738 49.75 -24.32 38.72
N LEU A 739 50.92 -24.86 39.05
CA LEU A 739 52.20 -24.21 38.76
C LEU A 739 52.62 -24.59 37.34
N ASN A 740 52.71 -23.60 36.45
CA ASN A 740 53.02 -23.80 35.04
C ASN A 740 54.53 -23.92 34.82
N ALA A 741 54.94 -24.49 33.67
CA ALA A 741 56.34 -24.77 33.36
C ALA A 741 57.23 -23.51 33.22
N ASP A 742 56.64 -22.36 32.90
CA ASP A 742 57.30 -21.05 32.91
C ASP A 742 57.47 -20.46 34.33
N GLY A 743 56.75 -21.01 35.31
CA GLY A 743 56.67 -20.57 36.71
C GLY A 743 55.54 -19.60 37.03
N THR A 744 54.62 -19.32 36.10
CA THR A 744 53.33 -18.66 36.40
C THR A 744 52.41 -19.61 37.18
N ARG A 745 51.32 -19.10 37.75
CA ARG A 745 50.30 -19.94 38.41
C ARG A 745 48.91 -19.69 37.87
N THR A 746 48.26 -20.75 37.42
CA THR A 746 46.85 -20.74 37.01
C THR A 746 45.98 -21.09 38.21
N LEU A 747 44.98 -20.26 38.50
CA LEU A 747 43.92 -20.47 39.48
C LEU A 747 42.60 -20.52 38.73
N THR A 748 41.80 -21.59 38.90
CA THR A 748 40.51 -21.70 38.21
C THR A 748 39.36 -21.85 39.21
N TRP A 749 38.29 -21.08 38.98
CA TRP A 749 37.00 -21.18 39.65
C TRP A 749 35.94 -21.56 38.61
N ASN A 750 35.00 -22.42 39.01
CA ASN A 750 33.87 -22.79 38.17
C ASN A 750 32.57 -22.29 38.85
N PRO A 751 32.15 -21.02 38.65
CA PRO A 751 30.87 -20.51 39.14
C PRO A 751 29.65 -21.35 38.75
N GLY A 752 29.72 -22.08 37.64
CA GLY A 752 28.58 -22.79 37.05
C GLY A 752 27.86 -21.89 36.06
N ASP A 753 26.54 -21.83 36.11
CA ASP A 753 25.73 -21.05 35.17
C ASP A 753 25.38 -19.68 35.76
N LEU A 754 25.41 -18.65 34.93
CA LEU A 754 25.19 -17.25 35.30
C LEU A 754 24.01 -16.70 34.47
N ALA A 755 22.90 -16.38 35.13
CA ALA A 755 21.67 -15.92 34.48
C ALA A 755 21.86 -14.69 33.58
N ALA A 756 20.89 -14.42 32.70
CA ALA A 756 20.77 -13.12 32.04
C ALA A 756 20.73 -11.98 33.08
N ASP A 757 21.31 -10.83 32.75
CA ASP A 757 21.40 -9.64 33.60
C ASP A 757 21.79 -9.93 35.07
N SER A 758 22.80 -10.78 35.27
CA SER A 758 23.15 -11.39 36.56
C SER A 758 23.56 -10.42 37.67
N GLY A 759 23.85 -9.17 37.33
CA GLY A 759 24.61 -8.23 38.15
C GLY A 759 26.06 -8.69 38.41
N ASP A 760 26.84 -7.79 39.01
CA ASP A 760 28.24 -8.02 39.36
C ASP A 760 28.43 -9.18 40.37
N ARG A 761 29.34 -10.07 40.04
CA ARG A 761 29.84 -11.16 40.90
C ARG A 761 31.33 -10.95 41.14
N ALA A 762 31.78 -11.17 42.38
CA ALA A 762 33.15 -10.88 42.79
C ALA A 762 33.88 -12.13 43.32
N ILE A 763 35.13 -12.30 42.88
CA ILE A 763 36.10 -13.25 43.46
C ILE A 763 37.24 -12.41 44.05
N VAL A 764 37.36 -12.41 45.38
CA VAL A 764 38.42 -11.71 46.12
C VAL A 764 39.38 -12.72 46.71
N PHE A 765 40.61 -12.78 46.19
CA PHE A 765 41.66 -13.67 46.66
C PHE A 765 42.96 -12.90 46.89
N THR A 766 43.93 -13.51 47.58
CA THR A 766 45.22 -12.92 47.89
C THR A 766 46.37 -13.83 47.49
N ALA A 767 47.44 -13.24 46.95
CA ALA A 767 48.69 -13.93 46.62
C ALA A 767 49.88 -13.04 46.97
N ARG A 768 51.08 -13.61 47.10
CA ARG A 768 52.25 -12.93 47.68
C ARG A 768 53.41 -12.92 46.70
N PRO A 769 54.00 -11.75 46.36
CA PRO A 769 55.22 -11.71 45.57
C PRO A 769 56.40 -12.21 46.42
N THR A 770 57.36 -12.85 45.77
CA THR A 770 58.59 -13.31 46.41
C THR A 770 59.29 -12.21 47.21
N LEU A 771 59.93 -12.57 48.31
CA LEU A 771 60.84 -11.70 49.06
C LEU A 771 62.05 -11.26 48.22
N LEU A 772 62.30 -11.93 47.09
CA LEU A 772 63.42 -11.68 46.17
C LEU A 772 63.14 -10.61 45.11
N ALA A 773 61.95 -9.99 45.15
CA ALA A 773 61.55 -8.96 44.23
C ALA A 773 62.29 -7.64 44.52
N LEU A 774 62.72 -6.96 43.47
CA LEU A 774 63.43 -5.69 43.55
C LEU A 774 62.46 -4.50 43.54
N GLN A 775 62.94 -3.33 43.94
CA GLN A 775 62.17 -2.09 43.86
C GLN A 775 61.73 -1.82 42.41
N GLY A 776 60.46 -1.48 42.22
CA GLY A 776 59.91 -1.21 40.88
C GLY A 776 59.63 -2.46 40.03
N ALA A 777 59.80 -3.67 40.58
CA ALA A 777 59.29 -4.87 39.92
C ALA A 777 57.75 -4.78 39.80
N VAL A 778 57.21 -5.07 38.61
CA VAL A 778 55.77 -5.01 38.33
C VAL A 778 55.25 -6.43 38.09
N PHE A 779 54.25 -6.82 38.86
CA PHE A 779 53.57 -8.12 38.73
C PHE A 779 52.19 -7.90 38.12
N THR A 780 52.07 -8.14 36.81
CA THR A 780 50.77 -8.17 36.10
C THR A 780 50.17 -9.57 36.20
N ALA A 781 48.99 -9.67 36.80
CA ALA A 781 48.14 -10.85 36.68
C ALA A 781 47.08 -10.63 35.59
N THR A 782 46.68 -11.70 34.92
CA THR A 782 45.56 -11.69 33.96
C THR A 782 44.42 -12.56 34.47
N VAL A 783 43.20 -12.30 33.99
CA VAL A 783 42.05 -13.18 34.14
C VAL A 783 41.38 -13.37 32.79
N SER A 784 40.89 -14.58 32.53
CA SER A 784 39.94 -14.90 31.47
C SER A 784 38.66 -15.49 32.07
N VAL A 785 37.53 -15.24 31.43
CA VAL A 785 36.24 -15.87 31.72
C VAL A 785 35.77 -16.56 30.45
N ALA A 786 35.84 -17.89 30.43
CA ALA A 786 35.30 -18.71 29.35
C ALA A 786 33.86 -19.10 29.71
N TYR A 787 32.98 -19.15 28.70
CA TYR A 787 31.54 -19.39 28.88
C TYR A 787 30.90 -19.91 27.59
N LYS A 788 29.67 -20.40 27.74
CA LYS A 788 28.74 -20.74 26.67
C LYS A 788 27.43 -19.96 26.82
N ASN A 789 26.51 -20.08 25.88
CA ASN A 789 25.11 -19.64 26.05
C ASN A 789 24.30 -20.58 26.96
N GLY A 790 23.05 -20.24 27.24
CA GLY A 790 22.20 -20.95 28.21
C GLY A 790 21.91 -22.40 27.78
N SER A 791 21.70 -22.63 26.48
CA SER A 791 21.55 -23.97 25.90
C SER A 791 22.85 -24.77 25.82
N GLY A 792 24.01 -24.11 25.98
CA GLY A 792 25.33 -24.74 25.89
C GLY A 792 25.77 -25.13 24.47
N ALA A 793 25.00 -24.72 23.45
CA ALA A 793 25.25 -24.99 22.04
C ALA A 793 26.43 -24.17 21.48
N CYS A 794 26.52 -22.89 21.87
CA CYS A 794 27.53 -21.95 21.38
C CYS A 794 28.62 -21.71 22.43
N VAL A 795 29.86 -21.59 21.98
CA VAL A 795 31.04 -21.31 22.81
C VAL A 795 31.59 -19.95 22.42
N PHE A 796 31.75 -19.05 23.39
CA PHE A 796 32.12 -17.66 23.13
C PHE A 796 33.62 -17.42 23.38
N ALA A 797 34.17 -16.41 22.71
CA ALA A 797 35.52 -15.95 22.98
C ALA A 797 35.66 -15.53 24.45
N PRO A 798 36.65 -16.05 25.21
CA PRO A 798 36.80 -15.71 26.62
C PRO A 798 37.08 -14.22 26.80
N VAL A 799 36.27 -13.53 27.61
CA VAL A 799 36.53 -12.13 27.96
C VAL A 799 37.69 -12.06 28.94
N THR A 800 38.53 -11.02 28.83
CA THR A 800 39.78 -10.93 29.59
C THR A 800 39.99 -9.57 30.25
N ALA A 801 40.67 -9.57 31.38
CA ALA A 801 41.15 -8.38 32.07
C ALA A 801 42.55 -8.62 32.65
N SER A 802 43.20 -7.56 33.11
CA SER A 802 44.49 -7.64 33.79
C SER A 802 44.65 -6.55 34.84
N SER A 803 45.54 -6.77 35.79
CA SER A 803 45.85 -5.81 36.85
C SER A 803 47.30 -5.96 37.31
N SER A 804 47.99 -4.84 37.54
CA SER A 804 49.41 -4.82 37.90
C SER A 804 49.64 -4.28 39.30
N THR A 805 50.57 -4.90 40.02
CA THR A 805 51.05 -4.43 41.33
C THR A 805 52.54 -4.10 41.27
N THR A 806 52.93 -2.94 41.79
CA THR A 806 54.35 -2.52 41.85
C THR A 806 54.97 -2.81 43.21
N VAL A 807 56.18 -3.37 43.24
CA VAL A 807 56.94 -3.63 44.46
C VAL A 807 57.62 -2.36 44.97
N THR A 808 57.24 -1.97 46.19
CA THR A 808 57.83 -0.87 46.95
C THR A 808 58.87 -1.39 47.96
N VAL A 809 59.80 -0.52 48.35
CA VAL A 809 60.86 -0.82 49.30
C VAL A 809 60.74 0.09 50.52
N VAL A 810 61.04 -0.47 51.69
CA VAL A 810 61.36 0.27 52.92
C VAL A 810 62.85 0.09 53.17
N ALA A 811 63.55 1.15 53.59
CA ALA A 811 64.96 1.04 53.97
C ALA A 811 65.15 -0.09 54.99
N PRO A 812 66.12 -1.00 54.78
CA PRO A 812 66.31 -2.14 55.68
C PRO A 812 66.79 -1.67 57.06
N GLY A 813 66.46 -2.42 58.10
CA GLY A 813 66.85 -2.15 59.48
C GLY A 813 68.36 -2.31 59.77
N ARG A 814 69.15 -2.82 58.81
CA ARG A 814 70.62 -2.98 58.88
C ARG A 814 71.10 -3.73 60.13
N ASN A 815 70.31 -4.72 60.54
CA ASN A 815 70.55 -5.54 61.73
C ASN A 815 70.06 -6.98 61.48
N PRO A 816 70.69 -7.73 60.55
CA PRO A 816 70.40 -9.15 60.32
C PRO A 816 70.74 -10.00 61.54
N MET A 817 70.04 -11.13 61.67
CA MET A 817 70.21 -12.08 62.74
C MET A 817 70.68 -13.43 62.19
N VAL A 818 71.70 -14.01 62.83
CA VAL A 818 72.19 -15.37 62.52
C VAL A 818 71.19 -16.44 62.96
N ARG A 819 71.26 -17.65 62.37
CA ARG A 819 70.32 -18.76 62.65
C ARG A 819 70.09 -19.04 64.14
N ALA A 820 71.13 -18.93 64.96
CA ALA A 820 71.06 -19.16 66.41
C ALA A 820 70.23 -18.10 67.17
N LEU A 821 70.14 -16.88 66.63
CA LEU A 821 69.29 -15.82 67.19
C LEU A 821 67.85 -15.93 66.67
N TRP A 822 67.63 -16.39 65.44
CA TRP A 822 66.29 -16.68 64.91
C TRP A 822 65.60 -17.84 65.64
N ALA A 823 66.35 -18.89 65.97
CA ALA A 823 65.87 -20.00 66.79
C ALA A 823 65.37 -19.56 68.17
N LEU A 824 65.88 -18.44 68.70
CA LEU A 824 65.50 -17.87 70.01
C LEU A 824 64.47 -16.73 69.91
N ARG A 825 63.89 -16.49 68.73
CA ARG A 825 62.92 -15.42 68.47
C ARG A 825 61.74 -15.95 67.65
N ASP A 826 60.91 -16.75 68.32
CA ASP A 826 59.57 -17.15 67.88
C ASP A 826 58.61 -15.96 67.78
N ASP A 827 58.69 -15.00 68.72
CA ASP A 827 57.95 -13.74 68.72
C ASP A 827 58.05 -12.93 67.41
N LEU A 828 59.20 -13.00 66.72
CA LEU A 828 59.44 -12.36 65.42
C LEU A 828 59.03 -13.23 64.21
N ARG A 829 58.76 -14.52 64.42
CA ARG A 829 58.36 -15.49 63.39
C ARG A 829 56.83 -15.60 63.29
N THR A 830 56.16 -14.44 63.27
CA THR A 830 54.70 -14.37 63.18
C THR A 830 54.17 -15.06 61.91
N ALA A 831 52.90 -15.49 61.92
CA ALA A 831 52.30 -16.18 60.77
C ALA A 831 52.40 -15.38 59.45
N GLU A 832 52.35 -14.04 59.51
CA GLU A 832 52.58 -13.15 58.36
C GLU A 832 54.05 -13.19 57.89
N VAL A 833 55.01 -13.26 58.81
CA VAL A 833 56.44 -13.40 58.49
C VAL A 833 56.75 -14.76 57.86
N LEU A 834 56.16 -15.84 58.38
CA LEU A 834 56.31 -17.19 57.82
C LEU A 834 55.61 -17.33 56.47
N ALA A 835 54.43 -16.72 56.28
CA ALA A 835 53.74 -16.66 54.99
C ALA A 835 54.58 -15.99 53.89
N ARG A 836 55.39 -14.96 54.22
CA ARG A 836 56.34 -14.32 53.29
C ARG A 836 57.48 -15.25 52.88
N VAL A 837 57.98 -16.04 53.83
CA VAL A 837 59.04 -17.03 53.59
C VAL A 837 58.51 -18.15 52.70
N GLN A 838 57.37 -18.74 53.04
CA GLN A 838 56.67 -19.75 52.24
C GLN A 838 56.37 -19.26 50.82
N ALA A 839 55.96 -18.00 50.67
CA ALA A 839 55.73 -17.36 49.38
C ALA A 839 56.99 -17.22 48.51
N THR A 840 58.17 -17.40 49.10
CA THR A 840 59.47 -17.27 48.42
C THR A 840 60.10 -18.63 48.10
N ASP A 841 59.90 -19.62 48.97
CA ASP A 841 60.47 -20.96 48.88
C ASP A 841 59.69 -21.88 49.82
N THR A 842 59.22 -23.03 49.32
CA THR A 842 58.32 -23.94 50.04
C THR A 842 59.03 -25.05 50.80
N ARG A 843 60.37 -25.10 50.81
CA ARG A 843 61.11 -26.30 51.26
C ARG A 843 61.24 -26.43 52.80
N TRP A 844 60.42 -25.67 53.52
CA TRP A 844 60.20 -25.78 54.96
C TRP A 844 58.78 -26.24 55.31
N ASP A 845 57.87 -26.23 54.34
CA ASP A 845 56.56 -26.92 54.35
C ASP A 845 56.81 -28.43 54.51
N GLY A 846 56.20 -29.07 55.49
CA GLY A 846 56.45 -30.46 55.90
C GLY A 846 57.76 -30.71 56.66
N ALA A 847 58.49 -29.68 57.12
CA ALA A 847 59.85 -29.86 57.66
C ALA A 847 59.95 -30.54 59.04
N ASP A 848 58.85 -30.61 59.78
CA ASP A 848 58.74 -31.38 61.04
C ASP A 848 58.42 -32.88 60.80
N GLY A 849 58.13 -33.27 59.55
CA GLY A 849 57.69 -34.61 59.18
C GLY A 849 56.21 -34.72 58.83
N SER A 850 55.45 -33.61 58.90
CA SER A 850 54.11 -33.51 58.30
C SER A 850 54.18 -33.54 56.76
N ALA A 851 53.02 -33.72 56.13
CA ALA A 851 52.89 -33.52 54.68
C ALA A 851 52.75 -32.02 54.39
N PRO A 852 53.43 -31.47 53.37
CA PRO A 852 53.32 -30.06 53.00
C PRO A 852 51.86 -29.65 52.76
N ASP A 853 51.35 -28.70 53.54
CA ASP A 853 49.95 -28.23 53.47
C ASP A 853 49.79 -26.96 52.62
N GLY A 854 50.90 -26.26 52.35
CA GLY A 854 50.95 -24.98 51.65
C GLY A 854 51.33 -23.79 52.53
N ARG A 855 51.56 -23.96 53.84
CA ARG A 855 51.84 -22.90 54.82
C ARG A 855 52.89 -23.33 55.85
N LEU A 856 54.06 -22.70 55.78
CA LEU A 856 55.07 -22.75 56.84
C LEU A 856 54.49 -22.29 58.19
N SER A 857 54.42 -23.23 59.14
CA SER A 857 54.06 -23.00 60.53
C SER A 857 55.28 -22.72 61.42
N GLN A 858 55.00 -22.32 62.66
CA GLN A 858 56.02 -22.12 63.70
C GLN A 858 56.77 -23.44 64.01
N GLN A 859 56.05 -24.55 64.09
CA GLN A 859 56.59 -25.87 64.43
C GLN A 859 57.59 -26.39 63.40
N GLU A 860 57.28 -26.22 62.11
CA GLU A 860 58.20 -26.57 61.02
C GLU A 860 59.40 -25.63 60.98
N ALA A 861 59.21 -24.32 61.20
CA ALA A 861 60.30 -23.37 61.28
C ALA A 861 61.28 -23.72 62.43
N ASP A 862 60.76 -24.17 63.58
CA ASP A 862 61.56 -24.69 64.69
C ASP A 862 62.27 -26.00 64.33
N ALA A 863 61.59 -26.95 63.69
CA ALA A 863 62.22 -28.20 63.21
C ALA A 863 63.42 -27.92 62.29
N VAL A 864 63.35 -26.91 61.44
CA VAL A 864 64.47 -26.49 60.56
C VAL A 864 65.67 -25.95 61.34
N PHE A 865 65.44 -25.22 62.44
CA PHE A 865 66.51 -24.63 63.24
C PHE A 865 67.19 -25.59 64.22
N PHE A 866 66.46 -26.55 64.80
CA PHE A 866 66.96 -27.41 65.87
C PHE A 866 67.49 -28.79 65.41
N LEU A 867 67.43 -29.12 64.11
CA LEU A 867 67.94 -30.39 63.58
C LEU A 867 69.49 -30.46 63.44
N PRO A 868 70.09 -31.68 63.40
CA PRO A 868 71.54 -31.88 63.45
C PRO A 868 72.40 -31.19 62.36
N VAL A 869 73.63 -30.87 62.75
CA VAL A 869 74.60 -29.95 62.08
C VAL A 869 75.23 -30.48 60.77
N THR A 870 74.65 -31.48 60.11
CA THR A 870 75.18 -32.01 58.84
C THR A 870 74.70 -31.19 57.63
N GLN A 871 75.52 -31.09 56.59
CA GLN A 871 75.03 -30.69 55.27
C GLN A 871 74.08 -31.79 54.74
N PRO A 872 72.93 -31.45 54.11
CA PRO A 872 72.49 -30.12 53.68
C PRO A 872 71.62 -29.35 54.71
N ARG A 873 71.42 -29.87 55.94
CA ARG A 873 70.48 -29.31 56.93
C ARG A 873 70.91 -27.93 57.44
N THR A 874 72.19 -27.76 57.74
CA THR A 874 72.75 -26.44 58.13
C THR A 874 72.48 -25.37 57.09
N LEU A 875 72.64 -25.70 55.80
CA LEU A 875 72.33 -24.78 54.70
C LEU A 875 70.84 -24.41 54.62
N ARG A 876 69.91 -25.32 54.98
CA ARG A 876 68.48 -25.00 55.08
C ARG A 876 68.19 -24.01 56.21
N ALA A 877 68.84 -24.16 57.36
CA ALA A 877 68.68 -23.25 58.50
C ALA A 877 69.27 -21.85 58.24
N ASP A 878 70.44 -21.78 57.60
CA ASP A 878 71.04 -20.50 57.20
C ASP A 878 70.24 -19.80 56.09
N LEU A 879 69.60 -20.56 55.19
CA LEU A 879 68.69 -19.99 54.19
C LEU A 879 67.39 -19.48 54.81
N LEU A 880 66.79 -20.23 55.74
CA LEU A 880 65.61 -19.78 56.49
C LEU A 880 65.91 -18.50 57.27
N ALA A 881 67.07 -18.40 57.92
CA ALA A 881 67.52 -17.18 58.59
C ALA A 881 67.61 -15.97 57.63
N ALA A 882 68.15 -16.16 56.41
CA ALA A 882 68.25 -15.08 55.42
C ALA A 882 66.88 -14.62 54.93
N LEU A 883 65.93 -15.54 54.79
CA LEU A 883 64.57 -15.21 54.38
C LEU A 883 63.73 -14.62 55.51
N LEU A 884 63.94 -15.01 56.77
CA LEU A 884 63.36 -14.31 57.93
C LEU A 884 63.93 -12.89 58.08
N ASN A 885 65.24 -12.71 57.86
CA ASN A 885 65.88 -11.38 57.80
C ASN A 885 65.26 -10.51 56.69
N THR A 886 64.87 -11.10 55.56
CA THR A 886 64.21 -10.39 54.46
C THR A 886 62.72 -10.13 54.75
N ALA A 887 61.99 -11.11 55.28
CA ALA A 887 60.57 -11.01 55.65
C ALA A 887 60.29 -9.97 56.74
N THR A 888 61.24 -9.80 57.67
CA THR A 888 61.23 -8.78 58.73
C THR A 888 61.99 -7.50 58.36
N ARG A 889 62.50 -7.39 57.12
CA ARG A 889 63.17 -6.20 56.56
C ARG A 889 64.40 -5.75 57.34
N ARG A 890 65.09 -6.69 58.00
CA ARG A 890 66.44 -6.47 58.55
C ARG A 890 67.44 -6.25 57.42
N ILE A 891 67.23 -6.96 56.31
CA ILE A 891 67.84 -6.80 54.99
C ILE A 891 66.74 -6.82 53.92
N ASN A 892 67.05 -6.44 52.69
CA ASN A 892 66.15 -6.61 51.53
C ASN A 892 66.90 -7.36 50.41
N ALA A 893 66.18 -7.98 49.46
CA ALA A 893 66.82 -8.70 48.36
C ALA A 893 67.75 -7.82 47.49
N GLY A 894 67.44 -6.53 47.33
CA GLY A 894 68.30 -5.57 46.63
C GLY A 894 69.52 -5.07 47.40
N THR A 895 69.73 -5.49 48.66
CA THR A 895 70.93 -5.12 49.43
C THR A 895 72.18 -5.68 48.75
N VAL A 896 73.18 -4.82 48.51
CA VAL A 896 74.43 -5.16 47.82
C VAL A 896 75.38 -5.92 48.74
N VAL A 897 76.04 -6.97 48.23
CA VAL A 897 76.96 -7.82 48.99
C VAL A 897 78.33 -7.94 48.31
N SER A 898 79.43 -7.86 49.07
CA SER A 898 80.78 -7.86 48.48
C SER A 898 81.87 -8.43 49.41
N THR A 899 81.81 -9.75 49.65
CA THR A 899 82.92 -10.51 50.25
C THR A 899 83.83 -11.10 49.18
N PRO A 900 85.01 -11.67 49.52
CA PRO A 900 85.77 -12.49 48.58
C PRO A 900 84.92 -13.67 48.06
N THR A 901 84.07 -14.23 48.93
CA THR A 901 83.20 -15.37 48.65
C THR A 901 82.06 -15.03 47.68
N THR A 902 81.37 -13.89 47.85
CA THR A 902 80.32 -13.46 46.92
C THR A 902 80.90 -13.13 45.54
N ARG A 903 82.02 -12.40 45.49
CA ARG A 903 82.72 -12.07 44.23
C ARG A 903 83.20 -13.31 43.48
N ALA A 904 83.74 -14.31 44.18
CA ALA A 904 84.18 -15.58 43.59
C ALA A 904 83.03 -16.47 43.09
N LEU A 905 81.78 -16.12 43.37
CA LEU A 905 80.57 -16.80 42.92
C LEU A 905 79.68 -15.93 42.00
N GLY A 906 80.09 -14.69 41.69
CA GLY A 906 79.32 -13.76 40.85
C GLY A 906 78.07 -13.17 41.51
N LEU A 907 77.97 -13.18 42.84
CA LEU A 907 76.78 -12.78 43.59
C LEU A 907 76.86 -11.30 43.98
N GLY A 908 75.98 -10.47 43.41
CA GLY A 908 75.97 -9.02 43.64
C GLY A 908 75.06 -8.56 44.78
N THR A 909 73.97 -9.29 45.04
CA THR A 909 72.95 -8.94 46.04
C THR A 909 72.61 -10.08 47.01
N VAL A 910 71.88 -9.74 48.08
CA VAL A 910 71.20 -10.72 48.96
C VAL A 910 70.25 -11.60 48.15
N GLY A 911 69.53 -11.04 47.18
CA GLY A 911 68.63 -11.80 46.30
C GLY A 911 69.36 -12.87 45.49
N ASP A 912 70.53 -12.53 44.91
CA ASP A 912 71.35 -13.47 44.16
C ASP A 912 71.93 -14.56 45.06
N THR A 913 72.34 -14.18 46.27
CA THR A 913 72.78 -15.12 47.31
C THR A 913 71.69 -16.14 47.64
N VAL A 914 70.45 -15.70 47.85
CA VAL A 914 69.32 -16.60 48.13
C VAL A 914 69.01 -17.48 46.92
N ARG A 915 68.97 -16.97 45.70
CA ARG A 915 68.79 -17.78 44.46
C ARG A 915 69.90 -18.82 44.29
N TYR A 916 71.15 -18.46 44.57
CA TYR A 916 72.29 -19.38 44.52
C TYR A 916 72.19 -20.47 45.59
N ALA A 917 71.70 -20.14 46.78
CA ALA A 917 71.40 -21.12 47.82
C ALA A 917 70.22 -22.03 47.49
N GLN A 918 69.16 -21.49 46.89
CA GLN A 918 68.01 -22.25 46.41
C GLN A 918 68.42 -23.31 45.38
N THR A 919 69.15 -22.91 44.33
CA THR A 919 69.65 -23.82 43.29
C THR A 919 70.70 -24.81 43.79
N THR A 920 71.47 -24.45 44.84
CA THR A 920 72.42 -25.36 45.50
C THR A 920 71.70 -26.43 46.32
N LEU A 921 70.68 -26.05 47.09
CA LEU A 921 69.86 -26.99 47.86
C LEU A 921 69.01 -27.94 46.99
N ALA A 922 68.81 -27.62 45.71
CA ALA A 922 68.18 -28.49 44.72
C ALA A 922 69.14 -29.54 44.12
N GLN A 923 70.44 -29.48 44.39
CA GLN A 923 71.40 -30.51 43.97
C GLN A 923 71.35 -31.73 44.89
N PRO A 924 71.69 -32.95 44.42
CA PRO A 924 71.83 -34.10 45.30
C PRO A 924 73.03 -33.91 46.25
N PRO A 925 72.95 -34.34 47.53
CA PRO A 925 74.04 -34.27 48.50
C PRO A 925 75.12 -35.33 48.22
N SER A 926 75.87 -35.14 47.13
CA SER A 926 76.94 -36.01 46.65
C SER A 926 78.32 -35.40 46.89
N VAL A 927 79.38 -36.23 46.85
CA VAL A 927 80.77 -35.77 47.07
C VAL A 927 81.17 -34.60 46.15
N PRO A 928 80.86 -34.60 44.83
CA PRO A 928 81.09 -33.43 43.96
C PRO A 928 80.43 -32.13 44.43
N ASN A 929 79.26 -32.21 45.07
CA ASN A 929 78.50 -31.03 45.50
C ASN A 929 78.92 -30.50 46.88
N LEU A 930 79.69 -31.24 47.70
CA LEU A 930 80.07 -30.81 49.05
C LEU A 930 80.76 -29.44 49.08
N VAL A 931 81.61 -29.14 48.09
CA VAL A 931 82.29 -27.84 47.97
C VAL A 931 81.29 -26.71 47.68
N ARG A 932 80.25 -26.98 46.88
CA ARG A 932 79.17 -26.03 46.58
C ARG A 932 78.32 -25.75 47.82
N TYR A 933 77.94 -26.80 48.56
CA TYR A 933 77.25 -26.68 49.85
C TYR A 933 78.05 -25.85 50.87
N ALA A 934 79.34 -26.15 51.04
CA ALA A 934 80.21 -25.43 51.97
C ALA A 934 80.35 -23.93 51.61
N LYS A 935 80.68 -23.61 50.35
CA LYS A 935 80.78 -22.21 49.89
C LYS A 935 79.48 -21.43 50.08
N THR A 936 78.34 -22.06 49.78
CA THR A 936 77.01 -21.42 49.93
C THR A 936 76.68 -21.13 51.39
N GLY A 937 77.00 -22.06 52.30
CA GLY A 937 76.80 -21.87 53.74
C GLY A 937 77.65 -20.73 54.31
N VAL A 938 78.88 -20.55 53.80
CA VAL A 938 79.73 -19.39 54.13
C VAL A 938 79.04 -18.09 53.70
N VAL A 939 78.59 -17.96 52.44
CA VAL A 939 77.95 -16.71 51.97
C VAL A 939 76.68 -16.37 52.77
N LEU A 940 75.81 -17.35 53.05
CA LEU A 940 74.63 -17.10 53.89
C LEU A 940 75.01 -16.74 55.33
N THR A 941 76.11 -17.27 55.87
CA THR A 941 76.63 -16.84 57.18
C THR A 941 77.13 -15.40 57.13
N GLU A 942 77.89 -15.01 56.09
CA GLU A 942 78.36 -13.64 55.87
C GLU A 942 77.18 -12.64 55.76
N VAL A 943 76.11 -13.00 55.06
CA VAL A 943 74.88 -12.20 54.92
C VAL A 943 74.10 -12.12 56.24
N ASN A 944 73.83 -13.26 56.90
CA ASN A 944 73.07 -13.28 58.15
C ASN A 944 73.79 -12.63 59.35
N ALA A 945 75.11 -12.45 59.25
CA ALA A 945 75.91 -11.70 60.22
C ALA A 945 76.11 -10.22 59.84
N GLY A 946 75.59 -9.75 58.70
CA GLY A 946 75.78 -8.38 58.20
C GLY A 946 77.20 -8.07 57.72
N VAL A 947 78.09 -9.06 57.67
CA VAL A 947 79.51 -8.94 57.26
C VAL A 947 79.65 -8.83 55.74
N ALA A 948 78.65 -9.31 54.99
CA ALA A 948 78.64 -9.25 53.53
C ALA A 948 78.22 -7.90 52.94
N GLU A 949 77.45 -7.10 53.68
CA GLU A 949 76.77 -5.92 53.15
C GLU A 949 77.77 -4.80 52.76
N ARG A 950 77.54 -4.18 51.60
CA ARG A 950 78.11 -2.86 51.29
C ARG A 950 76.98 -1.84 51.19
N TYR A 951 77.17 -0.72 51.88
CA TYR A 951 76.30 0.45 51.88
C TYR A 951 76.81 1.51 50.91
#